data_AF-A0A929AW30-F1
#
_entry.id   AF-A0A929AW30-F1
#
_cell.length_a   1.000
_cell.length_b   1.000
_cell.length_c   1.000
_cell.angle_alpha   90.00
_cell.angle_beta   90.00
_cell.angle_gamma   90.00
#
_symmetry.space_group_name_H-M   'P 1'
#
loop_
_entity.id
_entity.type
_entity.pdbx_description
1 polymer ?
#
loop_
_entity_poly.entity_id
_entity_poly.type
_entity_poly.pdbx_seq_one_letter_code
_entity_poly.pdbx_strand_id
1 'polypeptide(L)'
;MTITVPHFDPLLKTPTGIEEPIKNSLAEYLFPDTQFAVGYIYEGSTTEEDLLEVGRMTPQFSNGTKVYFGSKEVREKVYPKDSDGAAYGSLVFTPCQNFKELKNLRILIIDDTTGENGGIIPPEQALKLVGDCYGRMNPNVAEKLTGMTNTPFQFRMGIKPQTEASTTLGFSPERSRRANNDVHRIAKGTLAPSVKLESLGQPQIIRSGRKTVLKMGYNLVLPTSSFKGRKDSSRIQPGEYNFTVGIGVKTPARYGKHSLGTQVLVNYPKGVEADILPKLEEKATLLAELQSDPRKIANYFVEKHKLQHFDKTQCPLELQSGVPSQAENLTVSESPHFGPSTSSGQAAQCPPDISKVGSIFDELLKENEEQEETESNEQPEPSSSQDNQLIQVLEACIEHHPQLLEHEKIVDKLRSLVRKEWHDISTGRAIEFQSGLAQPSLDLRYDEICVPYLPEGEKLIVTRSPLVNSNGVITLTNRHLPEFRYEKGTVHIHPETAATYLQADFDGDRLAYELASKYPTLAAEIEEKQRPENRHADVVKAAKEEYVANSFAEIAIAASSNKIGLIANDIQKAVAIYNEVDNLPEHEQKVFLVGTGIACKRISSFDLDALNIHDSKRRACEAIQQKAVSFPDQTPIEQLQTAKKLFFETVNVLSNELQTAVDGAKSAARPNEDILNFASTLLNARDVAWIKDKKQADVYQTRLMKSENYSPIDRMIQVANNKWQENHLESLPTHQFAHFFEKNYTPATENKAKEIVQTYNQLYKEAIALKEQAKNEPGYQLLVISATSGKQITLTNLLKYNHPSVWSSQSIAERGAVAHMDLKLITKSNQLVAIAQTPGENPRWQIVGNVSRSSITEHNLKPGMTLKGAKVELIPGITTLAVKAKFKEAQAFVEKVRTSTQLSDCSEHAADAHSMQSAIWHVAHASKQKGYANYSKASAAFNIFPEQVAERVKEFQFKELTLAGVHQPTNEWGGQLNHKTVEFEVALETRKNHPNFNKRVILVEGKQVAPLSEQSYQLPIGTKGKATLTPAPSTSCTATTAKGNTIKIGQLKKYEFEGQTFSGVKCSLTLDFVQQPNRSTPALVARVDTELLVLSHVEGRRSVEGKILGVIDSSSCKKLQIAGLLRAGTQLSVSLTSNASSTATLTIEPQSLQYPDKWIKQSDALKGAWIQDNLESRDGGVGRQGDKETRGQGDKGNKGDEGDKGDKGVTLSPHPPH
;
A
#
# COMPACT_ATOMS: atom_id res chain seq x y z
N MET A 1 18.92 25.65 -13.38
CA MET A 1 20.11 24.79 -13.36
C MET A 1 19.80 23.62 -12.42
N THR A 2 20.73 22.69 -12.17
CA THR A 2 20.49 21.52 -11.31
C THR A 2 21.78 21.23 -10.58
N ILE A 3 21.74 21.13 -9.25
CA ILE A 3 22.88 20.67 -8.46
C ILE A 3 22.74 19.16 -8.24
N THR A 4 23.82 18.42 -8.39
CA THR A 4 23.88 16.99 -8.06
C THR A 4 24.61 16.85 -6.74
N VAL A 5 23.96 16.22 -5.76
CA VAL A 5 24.47 16.08 -4.40
C VAL A 5 24.81 14.62 -4.14
N PRO A 6 26.10 14.22 -4.07
CA PRO A 6 26.51 12.87 -3.71
C PRO A 6 26.29 12.57 -2.22
N HIS A 7 26.03 11.30 -1.91
CA HIS A 7 25.76 10.83 -0.56
C HIS A 7 26.93 10.02 -0.03
N PHE A 8 27.29 10.19 1.23
CA PHE A 8 28.37 9.45 1.90
C PHE A 8 27.95 8.99 3.31
N ASP A 9 28.65 8.00 3.84
CA ASP A 9 28.47 7.56 5.22
C ASP A 9 29.33 8.41 6.18
N PRO A 10 28.74 9.12 7.16
CA PRO A 10 29.54 10.04 7.99
C PRO A 10 30.55 9.38 8.91
N LEU A 11 30.27 8.19 9.42
CA LEU A 11 31.18 7.47 10.32
C LEU A 11 32.32 6.81 9.53
N LEU A 12 32.00 6.18 8.39
CA LEU A 12 33.03 5.54 7.57
C LEU A 12 33.75 6.50 6.63
N LYS A 13 33.23 7.72 6.45
CA LYS A 13 33.75 8.74 5.53
C LYS A 13 33.87 8.24 4.08
N THR A 14 33.03 7.30 3.67
CA THR A 14 33.06 6.68 2.33
C THR A 14 31.84 7.06 1.49
N PRO A 15 32.00 7.28 0.16
CA PRO A 15 30.87 7.49 -0.74
C PRO A 15 29.94 6.29 -0.77
N THR A 16 28.63 6.53 -0.79
CA THR A 16 27.62 5.46 -0.94
C THR A 16 27.37 5.08 -2.40
N GLY A 17 27.87 5.89 -3.35
CA GLY A 17 27.58 5.76 -4.78
C GLY A 17 26.21 6.30 -5.20
N ILE A 18 25.46 6.91 -4.27
CA ILE A 18 24.15 7.51 -4.55
C ILE A 18 24.30 9.02 -4.81
N GLU A 19 23.60 9.52 -5.81
CA GLU A 19 23.55 10.94 -6.18
C GLU A 19 22.09 11.43 -6.26
N GLU A 20 21.81 12.61 -5.69
CA GLU A 20 20.48 13.23 -5.65
C GLU A 20 20.48 14.54 -6.47
N PRO A 21 19.69 14.66 -7.55
CA PRO A 21 19.54 15.91 -8.28
C PRO A 21 18.54 16.85 -7.58
N ILE A 22 18.96 18.07 -7.28
CA ILE A 22 18.12 19.12 -6.71
C ILE A 22 17.99 20.26 -7.74
N LYS A 23 16.75 20.57 -8.10
CA LYS A 23 16.41 21.60 -9.10
C LYS A 23 15.70 22.78 -8.46
N ASN A 24 15.88 23.98 -8.99
CA ASN A 24 15.09 25.17 -8.65
C ASN A 24 15.09 25.48 -7.15
N SER A 25 16.27 25.48 -6.52
CA SER A 25 16.42 25.63 -5.07
C SER A 25 17.20 26.89 -4.68
N LEU A 26 17.12 27.28 -3.42
CA LEU A 26 17.92 28.39 -2.89
C LEU A 26 19.42 28.07 -2.84
N ALA A 27 19.80 26.79 -2.70
CA ALA A 27 21.18 26.32 -2.78
C ALA A 27 21.80 26.70 -4.13
N GLU A 28 21.09 26.39 -5.21
CA GLU A 28 21.49 26.72 -6.58
C GLU A 28 21.60 28.24 -6.77
N TYR A 29 20.62 29.00 -6.27
CA TYR A 29 20.57 30.44 -6.49
C TYR A 29 21.62 31.22 -5.68
N LEU A 30 21.74 30.94 -4.38
CA LEU A 30 22.60 31.67 -3.46
C LEU A 30 24.05 31.19 -3.50
N PHE A 31 24.28 29.90 -3.74
CA PHE A 31 25.61 29.27 -3.61
C PHE A 31 26.01 28.43 -4.84
N PRO A 32 25.97 29.00 -6.06
CA PRO A 32 26.24 28.24 -7.30
C PRO A 32 27.66 27.65 -7.33
N ASP A 33 28.62 28.28 -6.65
CA ASP A 33 30.03 27.85 -6.62
C ASP A 33 30.37 26.97 -5.41
N THR A 34 29.39 26.40 -4.72
CA THR A 34 29.59 25.51 -3.57
C THR A 34 29.22 24.09 -3.97
N GLN A 35 30.15 23.16 -3.79
CA GLN A 35 29.84 21.73 -3.94
C GLN A 35 29.20 21.24 -2.65
N PHE A 36 28.09 20.54 -2.77
CA PHE A 36 27.36 19.97 -1.63
C PHE A 36 27.46 18.45 -1.64
N ALA A 37 27.43 17.84 -0.47
CA ALA A 37 27.27 16.40 -0.27
C ALA A 37 26.29 16.14 0.90
N VAL A 38 25.74 14.93 1.00
CA VAL A 38 24.81 14.55 2.09
C VAL A 38 25.39 13.40 2.91
N GLY A 39 25.46 13.62 4.22
CA GLY A 39 25.65 12.59 5.23
C GLY A 39 24.34 12.26 5.94
N TYR A 40 24.24 11.05 6.51
CA TYR A 40 23.06 10.59 7.26
C TYR A 40 23.35 10.39 8.74
N ILE A 41 22.48 10.93 9.58
CA ILE A 41 22.41 10.62 11.00
C ILE A 41 21.67 9.30 11.17
N TYR A 42 22.35 8.34 11.79
CA TYR A 42 21.76 7.11 12.28
C TYR A 42 21.40 7.34 13.75
N GLU A 43 20.10 7.48 14.03
CA GLU A 43 19.60 7.86 15.36
C GLU A 43 20.18 6.95 16.46
N GLY A 44 20.70 7.59 17.52
CA GLY A 44 21.39 6.93 18.63
C GLY A 44 22.79 6.39 18.34
N SER A 45 23.28 6.47 17.08
CA SER A 45 24.61 5.95 16.69
C SER A 45 25.61 7.04 16.37
N THR A 46 25.19 7.98 15.54
CA THR A 46 26.07 9.00 14.98
C THR A 46 26.49 9.94 16.10
N THR A 47 27.80 10.12 16.27
CA THR A 47 28.35 11.12 17.19
C THR A 47 28.70 12.41 16.47
N GLU A 48 29.05 13.43 17.24
CA GLU A 48 29.54 14.69 16.71
C GLU A 48 30.76 14.49 15.79
N GLU A 49 31.70 13.63 16.20
CA GLU A 49 32.94 13.34 15.49
C GLU A 49 32.67 12.76 14.09
N ASP A 50 31.62 11.95 13.97
CA ASP A 50 31.19 11.36 12.70
C ASP A 50 30.71 12.42 11.70
N LEU A 51 30.24 13.57 12.17
CA LEU A 51 29.77 14.66 11.32
C LEU A 51 30.84 15.76 11.10
N LEU A 52 32.07 15.56 11.58
CA LEU A 52 33.21 16.45 11.28
C LEU A 52 33.59 16.44 9.78
N GLU A 53 34.46 17.38 9.41
CA GLU A 53 34.91 17.63 8.04
C GLU A 53 35.25 16.35 7.26
N VAL A 54 34.72 16.24 6.04
CA VAL A 54 34.99 15.13 5.11
C VAL A 54 35.66 15.69 3.87
N GLY A 55 36.94 15.37 3.69
CA GLY A 55 37.76 15.95 2.64
C GLY A 55 38.01 17.44 2.87
N ARG A 56 37.33 18.30 2.10
CA ARG A 56 37.32 19.77 2.27
C ARG A 56 35.90 20.31 2.53
N MET A 57 34.98 19.45 2.96
CA MET A 57 33.57 19.79 3.16
C MET A 57 33.19 19.69 4.63
N THR A 58 32.53 20.72 5.14
CA THR A 58 32.08 20.82 6.54
C THR A 58 30.55 20.77 6.61
N PRO A 59 29.94 20.35 7.74
CA PRO A 59 28.49 20.30 7.86
C PRO A 59 27.91 21.73 7.92
N GLN A 60 26.98 22.03 7.02
CA GLN A 60 26.43 23.38 6.85
C GLN A 60 24.95 23.48 7.21
N PHE A 61 24.14 22.47 6.88
CA PHE A 61 22.69 22.51 7.09
C PHE A 61 22.18 21.12 7.45
N SER A 62 21.00 21.02 8.08
CA SER A 62 20.35 19.73 8.28
C SER A 62 18.86 19.74 7.93
N ASN A 63 18.31 18.54 7.75
CA ASN A 63 16.91 18.28 7.48
C ASN A 63 16.55 16.89 8.01
N GLY A 64 16.02 16.83 9.23
CA GLY A 64 15.80 15.56 9.93
C GLY A 64 17.12 14.79 10.07
N THR A 65 17.19 13.59 9.52
CA THR A 65 18.40 12.76 9.54
C THR A 65 19.41 13.11 8.45
N LYS A 66 19.11 14.01 7.51
CA LYS A 66 20.08 14.44 6.49
C LYS A 66 20.92 15.61 7.00
N VAL A 67 22.23 15.55 6.80
CA VAL A 67 23.17 16.65 7.03
C VAL A 67 23.85 17.01 5.71
N TYR A 68 23.71 18.26 5.29
CA TYR A 68 24.30 18.78 4.07
C TYR A 68 25.68 19.37 4.37
N PHE A 69 26.69 18.79 3.74
CA PHE A 69 28.07 19.25 3.79
C PHE A 69 28.34 20.18 2.61
N GLY A 70 29.15 21.21 2.82
CA GLY A 70 29.50 22.18 1.78
C GLY A 70 31.01 22.37 1.68
N SER A 71 31.52 22.54 0.47
CA SER A 71 32.94 22.83 0.21
C SER A 71 33.37 24.25 0.63
N LYS A 72 32.43 25.05 1.14
CA LYS A 72 32.60 26.43 1.58
C LYS A 72 31.68 26.66 2.78
N GLU A 73 32.13 27.50 3.71
CA GLU A 73 31.28 28.00 4.79
C GLU A 73 30.21 28.93 4.21
N VAL A 74 28.98 28.42 4.16
CA VAL A 74 27.81 29.09 3.57
C VAL A 74 26.64 29.19 4.55
N ARG A 75 26.60 28.35 5.60
CA ARG A 75 25.60 28.39 6.66
C ARG A 75 25.56 29.76 7.32
N GLU A 76 26.68 30.21 7.87
CA GLU A 76 26.77 31.49 8.60
C GLU A 76 26.41 32.70 7.73
N LYS A 77 26.51 32.57 6.41
CA LYS A 77 26.07 33.61 5.48
C LYS A 77 24.56 33.82 5.51
N VAL A 78 23.77 32.82 5.91
CA VAL A 78 22.30 32.85 5.98
C VAL A 78 21.81 32.78 7.42
N TYR A 79 22.36 31.83 8.19
CA TYR A 79 22.04 31.52 9.57
C TYR A 79 23.30 31.68 10.43
N PRO A 80 23.55 32.89 10.99
CA PRO A 80 24.67 33.12 11.89
C PRO A 80 24.64 32.21 13.12
N LYS A 81 23.43 31.87 13.59
CA LYS A 81 23.22 30.92 14.68
C LYS A 81 23.07 29.50 14.14
N ASP A 82 23.84 28.57 14.69
CA ASP A 82 23.89 27.15 14.29
C ASP A 82 22.53 26.46 14.37
N SER A 83 21.76 26.73 15.43
CA SER A 83 20.43 26.17 15.62
C SER A 83 19.47 26.50 14.47
N ASP A 84 19.60 27.67 13.84
CA ASP A 84 18.75 28.04 12.70
C ASP A 84 19.15 27.27 11.43
N GLY A 85 20.44 26.98 11.24
CA GLY A 85 20.92 26.13 10.14
C GLY A 85 20.44 24.68 10.25
N ALA A 86 20.16 24.22 11.47
CA ALA A 86 19.60 22.89 11.72
C ALA A 86 18.07 22.89 11.59
N ALA A 87 17.40 23.89 12.18
CA ALA A 87 15.94 24.02 12.16
C ALA A 87 15.38 24.32 10.77
N TYR A 88 16.09 25.13 9.99
CA TYR A 88 15.63 25.67 8.70
C TYR A 88 16.57 25.32 7.53
N GLY A 89 17.52 24.41 7.74
CA GLY A 89 18.48 23.99 6.72
C GLY A 89 17.80 23.45 5.45
N SER A 90 16.70 22.74 5.62
CA SER A 90 15.86 22.22 4.53
C SER A 90 15.39 23.29 3.53
N LEU A 91 15.21 24.55 3.97
CA LEU A 91 14.75 25.63 3.10
C LEU A 91 15.72 25.90 1.95
N VAL A 92 17.02 25.70 2.19
CA VAL A 92 18.07 25.92 1.19
C VAL A 92 17.96 24.90 0.06
N PHE A 93 17.61 23.66 0.37
CA PHE A 93 17.60 22.53 -0.55
C PHE A 93 16.22 22.13 -1.08
N THR A 94 15.14 22.75 -0.57
CA THR A 94 13.78 22.43 -1.01
C THR A 94 13.59 22.79 -2.49
N PRO A 95 13.25 21.81 -3.36
CA PRO A 95 12.99 22.10 -4.76
C PRO A 95 11.68 22.89 -4.91
N CYS A 96 11.66 23.84 -5.85
CA CYS A 96 10.47 24.58 -6.24
C CYS A 96 10.00 24.14 -7.63
N GLN A 97 8.70 24.28 -7.93
CA GLN A 97 8.16 24.01 -9.27
C GLN A 97 8.86 24.88 -10.32
N ASN A 98 9.09 26.15 -9.99
CA ASN A 98 9.85 27.09 -10.80
C ASN A 98 10.62 28.07 -9.89
N PHE A 99 11.66 28.69 -10.42
CA PHE A 99 12.49 29.66 -9.72
C PHE A 99 12.90 30.80 -10.66
N LYS A 100 12.67 32.06 -10.27
CA LYS A 100 12.98 33.24 -11.10
C LYS A 100 13.69 34.32 -10.29
N GLU A 101 14.70 34.94 -10.89
CA GLU A 101 15.29 36.18 -10.37
C GLU A 101 14.52 37.39 -10.89
N LEU A 102 14.08 38.25 -9.99
CA LEU A 102 13.38 39.49 -10.28
C LEU A 102 14.21 40.68 -9.77
N LYS A 103 14.44 41.67 -10.63
CA LYS A 103 15.31 42.83 -10.36
C LYS A 103 14.49 44.06 -9.97
N ASN A 104 15.06 44.91 -9.11
CA ASN A 104 14.51 46.22 -8.74
C ASN A 104 13.05 46.17 -8.25
N LEU A 105 12.73 45.14 -7.45
CA LEU A 105 11.43 45.04 -6.80
C LEU A 105 11.37 46.03 -5.65
N ARG A 106 10.32 46.87 -5.63
CA ARG A 106 9.99 47.72 -4.50
C ARG A 106 9.23 46.88 -3.48
N ILE A 107 9.81 46.65 -2.32
CA ILE A 107 9.28 45.76 -1.29
C ILE A 107 9.04 46.57 -0.02
N LEU A 108 7.83 46.47 0.55
CA LEU A 108 7.53 47.00 1.88
C LEU A 108 7.64 45.86 2.90
N ILE A 109 8.47 46.05 3.91
CA ILE A 109 8.61 45.13 5.05
C ILE A 109 7.81 45.68 6.21
N ILE A 110 6.94 44.84 6.78
CA ILE A 110 6.04 45.20 7.88
C ILE A 110 6.32 44.28 9.06
N ASP A 111 6.36 44.81 10.27
CA ASP A 111 6.29 43.99 11.47
C ASP A 111 4.85 43.48 11.66
N ASP A 112 4.65 42.17 11.52
CA ASP A 112 3.32 41.55 11.53
C ASP A 112 2.68 41.43 12.91
N THR A 113 3.37 41.87 13.97
CA THR A 113 2.82 41.97 15.33
C THR A 113 2.38 43.39 15.66
N THR A 114 3.15 44.40 15.25
CA THR A 114 2.95 45.80 15.65
C THR A 114 2.41 46.69 14.53
N GLY A 115 2.54 46.27 13.27
CA GLY A 115 2.21 47.07 12.09
C GLY A 115 3.28 48.12 11.74
N GLU A 116 4.42 48.17 12.45
CA GLU A 116 5.52 49.06 12.11
C GLU A 116 5.97 48.82 10.65
N ASN A 117 6.14 49.90 9.89
CA ASN A 117 6.47 49.83 8.46
C ASN A 117 7.32 51.03 7.99
N GLY A 118 8.03 51.68 8.91
CA GLY A 118 8.82 52.89 8.62
C GLY A 118 8.00 54.16 8.44
N GLY A 119 6.74 54.17 8.89
CA GLY A 119 5.83 55.33 8.84
C GLY A 119 5.27 55.62 7.45
N ILE A 120 5.19 54.62 6.58
CA ILE A 120 4.68 54.73 5.21
C ILE A 120 3.16 54.72 5.18
N ILE A 121 2.54 53.81 5.96
CA ILE A 121 1.09 53.69 6.13
C ILE A 121 0.74 53.52 7.62
N PRO A 122 -0.51 53.81 8.05
CA PRO A 122 -0.92 53.59 9.43
C PRO A 122 -0.76 52.13 9.87
N PRO A 123 -0.28 51.84 11.10
CA PRO A 123 -0.04 50.48 11.57
C PRO A 123 -1.27 49.56 11.48
N GLU A 124 -2.48 50.07 11.78
CA GLU A 124 -3.70 49.26 11.68
C GLU A 124 -4.03 48.84 10.24
N GLN A 125 -3.64 49.65 9.24
CA GLN A 125 -3.79 49.30 7.82
C GLN A 125 -2.69 48.34 7.38
N ALA A 126 -1.47 48.51 7.92
CA ALA A 126 -0.34 47.65 7.65
C ALA A 126 -0.61 46.19 8.09
N LEU A 127 -1.19 46.01 9.28
CA LEU A 127 -1.56 44.69 9.82
C LEU A 127 -2.59 43.94 8.96
N LYS A 128 -3.39 44.62 8.13
CA LYS A 128 -4.31 43.96 7.19
C LYS A 128 -3.63 43.42 5.93
N LEU A 129 -2.38 43.81 5.67
CA LEU A 129 -1.63 43.40 4.49
C LEU A 129 -0.69 42.21 4.76
N VAL A 130 -0.48 41.85 6.03
CA VAL A 130 0.47 40.81 6.45
C VAL A 130 -0.09 39.97 7.59
N GLY A 131 0.57 38.86 7.89
CA GLY A 131 0.35 38.00 9.06
C GLY A 131 1.57 37.09 9.25
N ASP A 132 1.51 36.12 10.17
CA ASP A 132 2.65 35.21 10.40
C ASP A 132 3.03 34.46 9.12
N CYS A 133 4.16 34.85 8.52
CA CYS A 133 4.67 34.38 7.23
C CYS A 133 3.74 34.61 6.03
N TYR A 134 2.75 35.48 6.16
CA TYR A 134 1.82 35.84 5.10
C TYR A 134 2.15 37.22 4.51
N GLY A 135 2.31 37.29 3.18
CA GLY A 135 2.54 38.53 2.46
C GLY A 135 1.65 38.71 1.22
N ARG A 136 1.73 39.91 0.64
CA ARG A 136 0.99 40.30 -0.57
C ARG A 136 1.93 40.58 -1.73
N MET A 137 1.46 40.37 -2.95
CA MET A 137 2.19 40.72 -4.17
C MET A 137 1.30 41.41 -5.19
N ASN A 138 1.91 42.24 -6.03
CA ASN A 138 1.22 42.83 -7.16
C ASN A 138 0.80 41.73 -8.16
N PRO A 139 -0.41 41.75 -8.73
CA PRO A 139 -0.87 40.73 -9.69
C PRO A 139 0.06 40.54 -10.90
N ASN A 140 0.73 41.59 -11.38
CA ASN A 140 1.71 41.49 -12.47
C ASN A 140 2.97 40.70 -12.06
N VAL A 141 3.31 40.67 -10.77
CA VAL A 141 4.39 39.83 -10.22
C VAL A 141 3.92 38.38 -10.14
N ALA A 142 2.68 38.16 -9.70
CA ALA A 142 2.06 36.83 -9.66
C ALA A 142 2.03 36.18 -11.06
N GLU A 143 1.59 36.93 -12.07
CA GLU A 143 1.52 36.48 -13.46
C GLU A 143 2.92 36.14 -14.00
N LYS A 144 3.92 36.96 -13.72
CA LYS A 144 5.31 36.69 -14.09
C LYS A 144 5.86 35.41 -13.46
N LEU A 145 5.48 35.09 -12.22
CA LEU A 145 5.99 33.93 -11.51
C LEU A 145 5.23 32.64 -11.87
N THR A 146 3.91 32.72 -11.99
CA THR A 146 3.01 31.56 -12.04
C THR A 146 2.16 31.45 -13.31
N GLY A 147 2.05 32.53 -14.09
CA GLY A 147 1.06 32.65 -15.17
C GLY A 147 -0.37 32.97 -14.68
N MET A 148 -0.57 33.15 -13.37
CA MET A 148 -1.87 33.43 -12.75
C MET A 148 -1.84 34.75 -11.97
N THR A 149 -2.97 35.46 -11.93
CA THR A 149 -3.10 36.78 -11.28
C THR A 149 -3.88 36.74 -9.96
N ASN A 150 -4.56 35.64 -9.63
CA ASN A 150 -5.49 35.50 -8.50
C ASN A 150 -5.27 34.25 -7.65
N THR A 151 -4.14 33.56 -7.82
CA THR A 151 -3.81 32.33 -7.08
C THR A 151 -2.65 32.59 -6.13
N PRO A 152 -2.86 32.54 -4.81
CA PRO A 152 -1.78 32.58 -3.83
C PRO A 152 -0.84 31.38 -3.96
N PHE A 153 0.38 31.46 -3.44
CA PHE A 153 1.30 30.32 -3.46
C PHE A 153 2.28 30.33 -2.29
N GLN A 154 2.75 29.14 -1.89
CA GLN A 154 3.87 29.00 -0.98
C GLN A 154 5.18 29.32 -1.70
N PHE A 155 6.01 30.18 -1.12
CA PHE A 155 7.26 30.63 -1.74
C PHE A 155 8.50 30.28 -0.93
N ARG A 156 9.64 30.29 -1.63
CA ARG A 156 11.00 30.33 -1.06
C ARG A 156 11.73 31.49 -1.72
N MET A 157 12.24 32.44 -0.94
CA MET A 157 12.93 33.62 -1.46
C MET A 157 14.37 33.68 -0.96
N GLY A 158 15.29 34.05 -1.84
CA GLY A 158 16.69 34.34 -1.54
C GLY A 158 17.08 35.73 -2.02
N ILE A 159 17.85 36.44 -1.21
CA ILE A 159 18.42 37.75 -1.54
C ILE A 159 19.93 37.64 -1.40
N LYS A 160 20.66 37.98 -2.48
CA LYS A 160 22.12 38.09 -2.48
C LYS A 160 22.54 39.45 -1.90
N PRO A 161 23.76 39.56 -1.33
CA PRO A 161 24.39 40.83 -0.97
C PRO A 161 24.29 41.87 -2.08
N GLN A 162 23.82 43.08 -1.76
CA GLN A 162 23.64 44.19 -2.70
C GLN A 162 24.22 45.47 -2.10
N THR A 163 25.14 46.12 -2.83
CA THR A 163 25.80 47.36 -2.39
C THR A 163 24.90 48.59 -2.59
N GLU A 164 25.08 49.62 -1.75
CA GLU A 164 24.23 50.82 -1.70
C GLU A 164 24.04 51.53 -3.06
N ALA A 165 25.02 51.43 -3.97
CA ALA A 165 25.00 52.09 -5.28
C ALA A 165 23.90 51.60 -6.25
N SER A 166 23.29 50.42 -6.04
CA SER A 166 22.18 49.95 -6.89
C SER A 166 20.79 50.34 -6.37
N THR A 167 20.70 50.97 -5.19
CA THR A 167 19.43 51.13 -4.46
C THR A 167 18.91 52.57 -4.34
N THR A 168 19.60 53.57 -4.90
CA THR A 168 19.27 54.99 -4.69
C THR A 168 18.90 55.74 -5.97
N LEU A 169 17.59 55.88 -6.20
CA LEU A 169 17.00 57.06 -6.81
C LEU A 169 15.95 57.59 -5.82
N GLY A 170 16.37 58.47 -4.89
CA GLY A 170 15.42 59.35 -4.19
C GLY A 170 15.34 59.33 -2.65
N PHE A 171 16.27 58.72 -1.89
CA PHE A 171 16.21 58.73 -0.41
C PHE A 171 17.30 59.57 0.26
N SER A 172 16.99 60.09 1.46
CA SER A 172 17.94 60.88 2.26
C SER A 172 19.06 59.99 2.84
N PRO A 173 20.30 60.51 2.95
CA PRO A 173 21.46 59.75 3.40
C PRO A 173 21.32 59.11 4.80
N GLU A 174 20.46 59.65 5.66
CA GLU A 174 20.26 59.13 7.03
C GLU A 174 19.35 57.90 7.09
N ARG A 175 18.46 57.70 6.11
CA ARG A 175 17.58 56.51 6.05
C ARG A 175 18.24 55.33 5.31
N SER A 176 19.08 55.59 4.30
CA SER A 176 19.83 54.53 3.60
C SER A 176 20.88 53.83 4.48
N ARG A 177 21.51 54.54 5.43
CA ARG A 177 22.53 53.97 6.34
C ARG A 177 22.03 52.89 7.30
N ARG A 178 20.72 52.66 7.43
CA ARG A 178 20.13 51.64 8.33
C ARG A 178 19.88 50.29 7.66
N ALA A 179 19.94 50.21 6.34
CA ALA A 179 19.62 49.00 5.59
C ALA A 179 20.90 48.20 5.29
N ASN A 180 21.33 47.35 6.21
CA ASN A 180 22.47 46.44 6.03
C ASN A 180 22.16 45.41 4.91
N ASN A 181 22.28 45.83 3.65
CA ASN A 181 21.82 45.11 2.45
C ASN A 181 22.92 44.25 1.81
N ASP A 182 24.13 44.23 2.39
CA ASP A 182 25.30 43.49 1.94
C ASP A 182 25.36 42.04 2.47
N VAL A 183 24.26 41.54 3.03
CA VAL A 183 24.16 40.18 3.58
C VAL A 183 23.23 39.30 2.74
N HIS A 184 23.43 37.97 2.80
CA HIS A 184 22.47 37.03 2.25
C HIS A 184 21.24 36.99 3.15
N ARG A 185 20.05 36.96 2.55
CA ARG A 185 18.78 36.79 3.26
C ARG A 185 17.96 35.69 2.61
N ILE A 186 17.16 35.04 3.43
CA ILE A 186 16.15 34.11 2.95
C ILE A 186 14.80 34.42 3.59
N ALA A 187 13.74 34.11 2.87
CA ALA A 187 12.40 34.17 3.39
C ALA A 187 11.55 32.99 2.90
N LYS A 188 10.54 32.64 3.69
CA LYS A 188 9.51 31.68 3.33
C LYS A 188 8.15 32.19 3.77
N GLY A 189 7.10 31.65 3.14
CA GLY A 189 5.74 31.96 3.53
C GLY A 189 4.78 31.74 2.39
N THR A 190 3.66 32.46 2.45
CA THR A 190 2.68 32.53 1.36
C THR A 190 2.61 33.95 0.78
N LEU A 191 2.41 34.06 -0.53
CA LEU A 191 2.20 35.32 -1.24
C LEU A 191 0.84 35.29 -1.92
N ALA A 192 -0.04 36.22 -1.55
CA ALA A 192 -1.34 36.40 -2.20
C ALA A 192 -1.36 37.63 -3.12
N PRO A 193 -1.86 37.52 -4.36
CA PRO A 193 -2.04 38.67 -5.23
C PRO A 193 -3.00 39.71 -4.60
N SER A 194 -2.71 41.00 -4.77
CA SER A 194 -3.65 42.06 -4.39
C SER A 194 -3.43 43.33 -5.21
N VAL A 195 -4.50 43.80 -5.88
CA VAL A 195 -4.51 45.04 -6.66
C VAL A 195 -4.27 46.28 -5.81
N LYS A 196 -4.53 46.20 -4.48
CA LYS A 196 -4.26 47.31 -3.54
C LYS A 196 -2.80 47.76 -3.58
N LEU A 197 -1.88 46.85 -3.92
CA LEU A 197 -0.45 47.15 -4.00
C LEU A 197 -0.10 48.11 -5.16
N GLU A 198 -0.94 48.30 -6.18
CA GLU A 198 -0.67 49.19 -7.31
C GLU A 198 -0.65 50.67 -6.95
N SER A 199 -1.40 51.05 -5.91
CA SER A 199 -1.54 52.45 -5.46
C SER A 199 -1.03 52.68 -4.03
N LEU A 200 -0.48 51.65 -3.39
CA LEU A 200 -0.03 51.71 -1.99
C LEU A 200 1.22 52.60 -1.82
N GLY A 201 1.15 53.58 -0.91
CA GLY A 201 2.24 54.49 -0.55
C GLY A 201 2.35 55.76 -1.42
N GLN A 202 3.24 56.69 -1.02
CA GLN A 202 3.46 57.96 -1.74
C GLN A 202 4.22 57.76 -3.07
N PRO A 203 3.97 58.61 -4.10
CA PRO A 203 4.59 58.49 -5.42
C PRO A 203 6.11 58.70 -5.41
N GLN A 204 6.86 57.88 -6.14
CA GLN A 204 8.26 58.18 -6.52
C GLN A 204 8.36 58.55 -8.00
N ILE A 205 8.91 59.74 -8.25
CA ILE A 205 9.19 60.24 -9.60
C ILE A 205 10.59 59.78 -9.99
N ILE A 206 10.68 58.79 -10.88
CA ILE A 206 11.95 58.31 -11.42
C ILE A 206 12.18 58.96 -12.78
N ARG A 207 13.21 59.82 -12.89
CA ARG A 207 13.67 60.36 -14.18
C ARG A 207 14.69 59.39 -14.80
N SER A 208 14.30 58.70 -15.87
CA SER A 208 15.22 57.91 -16.68
C SER A 208 15.22 58.44 -18.11
N GLY A 209 16.24 59.25 -18.45
CA GLY A 209 16.33 59.96 -19.73
C GLY A 209 15.21 60.99 -19.92
N ARG A 210 14.65 61.10 -21.14
CA ARG A 210 13.51 61.99 -21.44
C ARG A 210 12.14 61.47 -20.93
N LYS A 211 12.08 60.28 -20.33
CA LYS A 211 10.85 59.70 -19.76
C LYS A 211 10.84 59.85 -18.24
N THR A 212 9.79 60.50 -17.73
CA THR A 212 9.44 60.47 -16.31
C THR A 212 8.58 59.23 -16.08
N VAL A 213 9.08 58.27 -15.30
CA VAL A 213 8.30 57.09 -14.88
C VAL A 213 7.82 57.36 -13.46
N LEU A 214 6.52 57.54 -13.30
CA LEU A 214 5.87 57.54 -11.99
C LEU A 214 5.68 56.07 -11.58
N LYS A 215 6.46 55.58 -10.61
CA LYS A 215 6.23 54.24 -10.07
C LYS A 215 5.30 54.36 -8.87
N MET A 216 4.03 54.02 -9.09
CA MET A 216 3.04 53.88 -8.02
C MET A 216 3.12 52.46 -7.42
N GLY A 217 2.89 52.34 -6.11
CA GLY A 217 2.68 51.05 -5.48
C GLY A 217 3.93 50.23 -5.14
N TYR A 218 3.71 49.05 -4.58
CA TYR A 218 4.74 48.07 -4.20
C TYR A 218 4.64 46.82 -5.07
N ASN A 219 5.78 46.17 -5.30
CA ASN A 219 5.81 44.88 -5.97
C ASN A 219 5.46 43.76 -4.99
N LEU A 220 5.99 43.82 -3.76
CA LEU A 220 5.74 42.88 -2.67
C LEU A 220 5.53 43.63 -1.35
N VAL A 221 4.71 43.07 -0.48
CA VAL A 221 4.62 43.41 0.94
C VAL A 221 4.88 42.13 1.72
N LEU A 222 5.89 42.13 2.58
CA LEU A 222 6.32 40.94 3.33
C LEU A 222 6.38 41.23 4.83
N PRO A 223 6.00 40.26 5.68
CA PRO A 223 6.16 40.36 7.11
C PRO A 223 7.63 40.13 7.53
N THR A 224 8.04 40.68 8.67
CA THR A 224 9.33 40.35 9.27
C THR A 224 9.42 38.86 9.63
N SER A 225 8.30 38.24 10.03
CA SER A 225 8.23 36.79 10.33
C SER A 225 8.54 35.88 9.14
N SER A 226 8.40 36.34 7.89
CA SER A 226 8.79 35.56 6.71
C SER A 226 10.30 35.32 6.62
N PHE A 227 11.13 36.20 7.20
CA PHE A 227 12.59 36.09 7.11
C PHE A 227 13.11 35.13 8.17
N LYS A 228 13.70 34.01 7.72
CA LYS A 228 14.10 32.90 8.61
C LYS A 228 15.58 32.89 8.99
N GLY A 229 16.40 33.71 8.33
CA GLY A 229 17.84 33.88 8.61
C GLY A 229 18.18 35.26 9.18
N ARG A 230 19.44 35.45 9.59
CA ARG A 230 19.96 36.73 10.12
C ARG A 230 19.13 37.31 11.29
N LYS A 231 19.00 36.57 12.40
CA LYS A 231 18.34 37.05 13.64
C LYS A 231 19.25 37.88 14.55
N ASP A 232 20.45 38.20 14.07
CA ASP A 232 21.46 39.02 14.75
C ASP A 232 21.21 40.53 14.49
N SER A 233 22.23 41.37 14.71
CA SER A 233 22.17 42.81 14.42
C SER A 233 21.88 43.13 12.95
N SER A 234 22.02 42.17 12.03
CA SER A 234 21.70 42.33 10.60
C SER A 234 20.26 41.94 10.24
N ARG A 235 19.40 41.64 11.23
CA ARG A 235 17.97 41.39 11.04
C ARG A 235 17.30 42.48 10.21
N ILE A 236 16.47 42.06 9.25
CA ILE A 236 15.74 42.99 8.39
C ILE A 236 14.80 43.84 9.24
N GLN A 237 14.78 45.15 8.97
CA GLN A 237 13.95 46.10 9.71
C GLN A 237 12.68 46.41 8.91
N PRO A 238 11.58 46.80 9.57
CA PRO A 238 10.42 47.31 8.86
C PRO A 238 10.76 48.58 8.06
N GLY A 239 10.18 48.70 6.86
CA GLY A 239 10.45 49.82 5.96
C GLY A 239 10.45 49.44 4.48
N GLU A 240 10.81 50.40 3.64
CA GLU A 240 10.86 50.24 2.19
C GLU A 240 12.26 49.83 1.69
N TYR A 241 12.28 48.88 0.76
CA TYR A 241 13.49 48.35 0.14
C TYR A 241 13.33 48.24 -1.38
N ASN A 242 14.45 48.38 -2.10
CA ASN A 242 14.56 47.99 -3.50
C ASN A 242 15.53 46.81 -3.61
N PHE A 243 15.03 45.62 -3.92
CA PHE A 243 15.84 44.41 -3.98
C PHE A 243 15.78 43.71 -5.34
N THR A 244 16.90 43.11 -5.72
CA THR A 244 16.91 41.95 -6.61
C THR A 244 16.75 40.69 -5.76
N VAL A 245 15.80 39.83 -6.12
CA VAL A 245 15.44 38.64 -5.34
C VAL A 245 15.27 37.42 -6.25
N GLY A 246 15.68 36.25 -5.78
CA GLY A 246 15.30 34.96 -6.35
C GLY A 246 14.06 34.44 -5.64
N ILE A 247 12.97 34.17 -6.37
CA ILE A 247 11.73 33.62 -5.83
C ILE A 247 11.43 32.28 -6.49
N GLY A 248 11.33 31.25 -5.65
CA GLY A 248 10.82 29.94 -5.98
C GLY A 248 9.34 29.81 -5.64
N VAL A 249 8.55 29.33 -6.60
CA VAL A 249 7.16 28.91 -6.39
C VAL A 249 7.19 27.46 -5.94
N LYS A 250 6.94 27.19 -4.66
CA LYS A 250 6.95 25.83 -4.12
C LYS A 250 5.67 25.10 -4.53
N THR A 251 4.53 25.62 -4.12
CA THR A 251 3.22 25.04 -4.43
C THR A 251 2.17 26.15 -4.55
N PRO A 252 1.45 26.28 -5.68
CA PRO A 252 0.30 27.17 -5.80
C PRO A 252 -0.88 26.69 -4.93
N ALA A 253 -1.69 27.64 -4.47
CA ALA A 253 -2.92 27.36 -3.76
C ALA A 253 -3.89 26.61 -4.68
N ARG A 254 -4.49 25.56 -4.13
CA ARG A 254 -5.54 24.76 -4.77
C ARG A 254 -6.51 24.32 -3.69
N TYR A 255 -7.74 24.02 -4.09
CA TYR A 255 -8.60 23.19 -3.25
C TYR A 255 -8.17 21.73 -3.39
N GLY A 256 -8.36 20.93 -2.36
CA GLY A 256 -8.08 19.50 -2.42
C GLY A 256 -8.81 18.78 -1.31
N LYS A 257 -8.58 17.48 -1.18
CA LYS A 257 -9.21 16.66 -0.14
C LYS A 257 -8.28 16.45 1.05
N HIS A 258 -8.87 16.29 2.23
CA HIS A 258 -8.18 15.94 3.45
C HIS A 258 -8.95 14.86 4.20
N SER A 259 -8.35 13.68 4.27
CA SER A 259 -8.86 12.54 5.01
C SER A 259 -8.88 12.82 6.52
N LEU A 260 -10.02 12.62 7.19
CA LEU A 260 -10.09 12.80 8.65
C LEU A 260 -9.26 11.77 9.41
N GLY A 261 -9.38 10.49 9.01
CA GLY A 261 -8.59 9.40 9.55
C GLY A 261 -8.79 9.12 11.06
N THR A 262 -8.01 8.18 11.59
CA THR A 262 -8.17 7.70 12.98
C THR A 262 -7.86 8.78 14.02
N GLN A 263 -6.97 9.73 13.72
CA GLN A 263 -6.54 10.73 14.71
C GLN A 263 -7.66 11.72 15.04
N VAL A 264 -8.53 12.05 14.08
CA VAL A 264 -9.72 12.88 14.30
C VAL A 264 -10.85 12.02 14.87
N LEU A 265 -11.24 10.97 14.13
CA LEU A 265 -12.49 10.24 14.39
C LEU A 265 -12.51 9.45 15.69
N VAL A 266 -11.35 9.10 16.26
CA VAL A 266 -11.28 8.40 17.56
C VAL A 266 -11.89 9.24 18.69
N ASN A 267 -11.98 10.57 18.56
CA ASN A 267 -12.48 11.49 19.58
C ASN A 267 -14.02 11.61 19.62
N TYR A 268 -14.72 11.16 18.57
CA TYR A 268 -16.12 11.51 18.31
C TYR A 268 -17.01 10.25 18.17
N PRO A 269 -17.24 9.49 19.26
CA PRO A 269 -18.05 8.27 19.20
C PRO A 269 -19.46 8.47 18.65
N LYS A 270 -20.15 9.55 19.04
CA LYS A 270 -21.54 9.78 18.62
C LYS A 270 -21.60 10.16 17.14
N GLY A 271 -20.73 11.07 16.71
CA GLY A 271 -20.59 11.47 15.31
C GLY A 271 -20.17 10.30 14.43
N VAL A 272 -19.26 9.45 14.91
CA VAL A 272 -18.88 8.24 14.17
C VAL A 272 -20.07 7.31 13.99
N GLU A 273 -20.81 7.02 15.06
CA GLU A 273 -21.96 6.13 15.00
C GLU A 273 -23.07 6.62 14.07
N ALA A 274 -23.45 7.89 14.18
CA ALA A 274 -24.61 8.44 13.47
C ALA A 274 -24.29 8.92 12.05
N ASP A 275 -23.14 9.57 11.83
CA ASP A 275 -22.87 10.26 10.57
C ASP A 275 -21.79 9.56 9.71
N ILE A 276 -20.83 8.86 10.34
CA ILE A 276 -19.67 8.28 9.64
C ILE A 276 -19.88 6.82 9.26
N LEU A 277 -20.33 5.97 10.19
CA LEU A 277 -20.53 4.54 9.93
C LEU A 277 -21.48 4.28 8.76
N PRO A 278 -22.62 4.98 8.60
CA PRO A 278 -23.50 4.76 7.45
C PRO A 278 -22.79 5.02 6.11
N LYS A 279 -21.95 6.05 6.03
CA LYS A 279 -21.17 6.38 4.84
C LYS A 279 -20.09 5.33 4.56
N LEU A 280 -19.41 4.84 5.61
CA LEU A 280 -18.43 3.78 5.47
C LEU A 280 -19.07 2.44 5.09
N GLU A 281 -20.25 2.12 5.61
CA GLU A 281 -21.04 0.94 5.25
C GLU A 281 -21.45 0.96 3.77
N GLU A 282 -21.89 2.12 3.27
CA GLU A 282 -22.19 2.34 1.86
C GLU A 282 -20.95 2.14 0.98
N LYS A 283 -19.83 2.81 1.30
CA LYS A 283 -18.56 2.63 0.58
C LYS A 283 -18.04 1.19 0.63
N ALA A 284 -18.14 0.54 1.79
CA ALA A 284 -17.72 -0.85 1.97
C ALA A 284 -18.61 -1.81 1.17
N THR A 285 -19.92 -1.56 1.11
CA THR A 285 -20.86 -2.35 0.29
C THR A 285 -20.54 -2.18 -1.18
N LEU A 286 -20.31 -0.95 -1.63
CA LEU A 286 -19.92 -0.66 -3.01
C LEU A 286 -18.61 -1.33 -3.41
N LEU A 287 -17.60 -1.23 -2.54
CA LEU A 287 -16.29 -1.85 -2.75
C LEU A 287 -16.37 -3.38 -2.76
N ALA A 288 -17.20 -3.96 -1.89
CA ALA A 288 -17.50 -5.39 -1.88
C ALA A 288 -18.17 -5.85 -3.18
N GLU A 289 -19.16 -5.10 -3.67
CA GLU A 289 -19.83 -5.38 -4.94
C GLU A 289 -18.86 -5.31 -6.12
N LEU A 290 -17.93 -4.35 -6.13
CA LEU A 290 -16.86 -4.27 -7.13
C LEU A 290 -15.89 -5.45 -7.00
N GLN A 291 -15.44 -5.78 -5.80
CA GLN A 291 -14.48 -6.85 -5.56
C GLN A 291 -15.07 -8.25 -5.80
N SER A 292 -16.39 -8.41 -5.72
CA SER A 292 -17.07 -9.67 -6.02
C SER A 292 -16.85 -10.16 -7.46
N ASP A 293 -16.49 -9.26 -8.37
CA ASP A 293 -16.23 -9.55 -9.77
C ASP A 293 -14.85 -8.99 -10.19
N PRO A 294 -13.87 -9.85 -10.53
CA PRO A 294 -12.53 -9.40 -10.90
C PRO A 294 -12.52 -8.48 -12.12
N ARG A 295 -13.54 -8.52 -13.00
CA ARG A 295 -13.68 -7.61 -14.14
C ARG A 295 -14.04 -6.20 -13.68
N LYS A 296 -14.97 -6.07 -12.72
CA LYS A 296 -15.43 -4.77 -12.22
C LYS A 296 -14.33 -4.02 -11.48
N ILE A 297 -13.61 -4.72 -10.60
CA ILE A 297 -12.48 -4.14 -9.89
C ILE A 297 -11.31 -3.81 -10.83
N ALA A 298 -11.04 -4.64 -11.84
CA ALA A 298 -10.07 -4.31 -12.87
C ALA A 298 -10.47 -3.04 -13.62
N ASN A 299 -11.74 -2.94 -14.03
CA ASN A 299 -12.27 -1.77 -14.72
C ASN A 299 -12.18 -0.49 -13.87
N TYR A 300 -12.53 -0.58 -12.59
CA TYR A 300 -12.37 0.54 -11.64
C TYR A 300 -10.95 1.11 -11.67
N PHE A 301 -9.93 0.24 -11.60
CA PHE A 301 -8.54 0.70 -11.56
C PHE A 301 -8.00 1.13 -12.93
N VAL A 302 -8.49 0.56 -14.04
CA VAL A 302 -8.18 1.03 -15.39
C VAL A 302 -8.72 2.45 -15.58
N GLU A 303 -9.98 2.70 -15.23
CA GLU A 303 -10.60 4.02 -15.35
C GLU A 303 -9.96 5.04 -14.39
N LYS A 304 -9.70 4.65 -13.14
CA LYS A 304 -8.95 5.48 -12.17
C LYS A 304 -7.57 5.87 -12.71
N HIS A 305 -6.87 4.93 -13.37
CA HIS A 305 -5.57 5.17 -13.97
C HIS A 305 -5.65 6.12 -15.16
N LYS A 306 -6.66 5.96 -16.05
CA LYS A 306 -6.92 6.86 -17.18
C LYS A 306 -7.17 8.30 -16.72
N LEU A 307 -8.00 8.50 -15.71
CA LEU A 307 -8.29 9.82 -15.13
C LEU A 307 -7.02 10.48 -14.57
N GLN A 308 -6.22 9.75 -13.80
CA GLN A 308 -4.96 10.25 -13.24
C GLN A 308 -3.91 10.61 -14.31
N HIS A 309 -3.96 9.99 -15.50
CA HIS A 309 -3.06 10.32 -16.62
C HIS A 309 -3.60 11.48 -17.47
N PHE A 310 -4.93 11.58 -17.62
CA PHE A 310 -5.57 12.71 -18.27
C PHE A 310 -5.28 14.02 -17.52
N ASP A 311 -5.39 14.00 -16.19
CA ASP A 311 -5.14 15.16 -15.31
C ASP A 311 -3.64 15.58 -15.24
N LYS A 312 -2.72 14.67 -15.62
CA LYS A 312 -1.28 14.98 -15.74
C LYS A 312 -0.90 15.58 -17.10
N THR A 313 -1.73 15.37 -18.13
CA THR A 313 -1.49 15.86 -19.49
C THR A 313 -2.22 17.18 -19.78
N GLN A 314 -3.20 17.54 -18.96
CA GLN A 314 -3.84 18.86 -18.96
C GLN A 314 -3.81 19.48 -17.56
N CYS A 315 -3.25 20.69 -17.45
CA CYS A 315 -3.42 21.54 -16.27
C CYS A 315 -4.92 21.90 -16.14
N PRO A 316 -5.63 21.62 -15.03
CA PRO A 316 -7.07 21.84 -14.99
C PRO A 316 -7.40 23.33 -14.93
N LEU A 317 -7.74 23.88 -16.09
CA LEU A 317 -8.67 25.00 -16.19
C LEU A 317 -10.09 24.43 -16.03
N GLU A 318 -10.82 25.02 -15.09
CA GLU A 318 -12.28 25.08 -15.04
C GLU A 318 -13.05 23.81 -14.59
N LEU A 319 -13.20 23.66 -13.27
CA LEU A 319 -14.48 23.19 -12.73
C LEU A 319 -15.46 24.37 -12.77
N GLN A 320 -16.44 24.24 -13.66
CA GLN A 320 -17.41 25.27 -14.01
C GLN A 320 -18.33 25.63 -12.84
N SER A 321 -18.60 26.94 -12.78
CA SER A 321 -19.61 27.63 -12.00
C SER A 321 -21.01 27.09 -12.23
N GLY A 322 -21.56 26.35 -11.27
CA GLY A 322 -23.00 26.16 -11.11
C GLY A 322 -23.59 27.23 -10.20
N VAL A 323 -23.87 28.42 -10.73
CA VAL A 323 -24.76 29.39 -10.09
C VAL A 323 -26.02 29.48 -10.95
N PRO A 324 -27.21 29.05 -10.47
CA PRO A 324 -28.44 29.23 -11.22
C PRO A 324 -28.87 30.69 -11.10
N SER A 325 -28.69 31.46 -12.18
CA SER A 325 -29.35 32.75 -12.32
C SER A 325 -30.60 32.59 -13.18
N GLN A 326 -31.71 33.05 -12.61
CA GLN A 326 -32.98 33.44 -13.27
C GLN A 326 -34.01 32.34 -13.50
N ALA A 327 -34.96 32.31 -12.58
CA ALA A 327 -36.34 31.94 -12.85
C ALA A 327 -36.96 33.02 -13.77
N GLU A 328 -37.57 32.61 -14.88
CA GLU A 328 -38.87 33.07 -15.35
C GLU A 328 -39.30 32.31 -16.62
N ASN A 329 -40.51 31.73 -16.55
CA ASN A 329 -41.50 31.44 -17.60
C ASN A 329 -41.06 30.74 -18.91
N LEU A 330 -41.63 29.55 -19.18
CA LEU A 330 -42.60 29.34 -20.28
C LEU A 330 -42.98 27.84 -20.46
N THR A 331 -44.25 27.57 -20.16
CA THR A 331 -45.21 26.70 -20.87
C THR A 331 -44.85 25.29 -21.36
N VAL A 332 -45.67 24.36 -20.87
CA VAL A 332 -46.02 23.04 -21.39
C VAL A 332 -46.43 23.06 -22.87
N SER A 333 -45.85 22.19 -23.71
CA SER A 333 -46.56 21.53 -24.82
C SER A 333 -45.73 20.41 -25.47
N GLU A 334 -46.32 19.20 -25.46
CA GLU A 334 -46.41 18.23 -26.56
C GLU A 334 -45.16 17.51 -27.11
N SER A 335 -45.23 16.18 -27.02
CA SER A 335 -44.50 15.21 -27.86
C SER A 335 -44.87 15.36 -29.34
N PRO A 336 -44.02 14.86 -30.25
CA PRO A 336 -44.52 13.74 -31.06
C PRO A 336 -43.49 12.63 -31.35
N HIS A 337 -44.05 11.43 -31.47
CA HIS A 337 -43.52 10.23 -32.13
C HIS A 337 -42.92 10.48 -33.51
N PHE A 338 -41.84 9.74 -33.87
CA PHE A 338 -41.72 9.08 -35.18
C PHE A 338 -40.90 7.78 -35.06
N GLY A 339 -41.38 6.73 -35.73
CA GLY A 339 -40.92 5.34 -35.65
C GLY A 339 -39.67 4.98 -36.47
N PRO A 340 -39.32 3.69 -36.53
CA PRO A 340 -37.97 3.21 -36.80
C PRO A 340 -37.71 2.93 -38.29
N SER A 341 -36.50 3.25 -38.75
CA SER A 341 -35.97 2.80 -40.05
C SER A 341 -34.89 1.75 -39.84
N THR A 342 -35.15 0.57 -40.41
CA THR A 342 -34.27 -0.60 -40.51
C THR A 342 -33.09 -0.36 -41.46
N SER A 343 -31.87 -0.71 -41.05
CA SER A 343 -30.82 -1.17 -41.97
C SER A 343 -29.85 -2.11 -41.27
N SER A 344 -29.81 -3.33 -41.78
CA SER A 344 -28.95 -4.46 -41.44
C SER A 344 -27.48 -4.22 -41.76
N GLY A 345 -26.57 -4.64 -40.87
CA GLY A 345 -25.14 -4.80 -41.19
C GLY A 345 -24.25 -5.08 -39.98
N GLN A 346 -23.80 -6.33 -39.84
CA GLN A 346 -22.65 -6.82 -39.03
C GLN A 346 -22.74 -6.67 -37.51
N ALA A 347 -23.12 -7.77 -36.85
CA ALA A 347 -23.07 -7.94 -35.40
C ALA A 347 -21.62 -8.19 -34.94
N ALA A 348 -20.95 -7.14 -34.45
CA ALA A 348 -19.97 -7.27 -33.38
C ALA A 348 -20.76 -7.33 -32.05
N GLN A 349 -20.54 -8.38 -31.26
CA GLN A 349 -21.23 -8.59 -30.00
C GLN A 349 -20.93 -7.44 -29.03
N CYS A 350 -21.97 -6.85 -28.46
CA CYS A 350 -21.86 -5.82 -27.43
C CYS A 350 -21.17 -6.36 -26.16
N PRO A 351 -20.36 -5.53 -25.48
CA PRO A 351 -19.96 -5.78 -24.10
C PRO A 351 -21.20 -5.80 -23.18
N PRO A 352 -21.11 -6.41 -21.98
CA PRO A 352 -22.22 -6.43 -21.02
C PRO A 352 -22.75 -5.01 -20.77
N ASP A 353 -24.05 -4.89 -20.48
CA ASP A 353 -24.72 -3.62 -20.22
C ASP A 353 -24.15 -2.92 -18.96
N ILE A 354 -23.18 -2.02 -19.18
CA ILE A 354 -22.44 -1.24 -18.17
C ILE A 354 -23.27 -0.03 -17.67
N SER A 355 -24.47 0.21 -18.18
CA SER A 355 -25.23 1.45 -17.89
C SER A 355 -25.62 1.62 -16.40
N LYS A 356 -25.92 0.53 -15.68
CA LYS A 356 -26.13 0.55 -14.21
C LYS A 356 -24.84 0.59 -13.39
N VAL A 357 -23.73 0.22 -14.01
CA VAL A 357 -22.41 0.15 -13.39
C VAL A 357 -21.72 1.54 -13.42
N GLY A 358 -22.10 2.41 -14.37
CA GLY A 358 -21.63 3.80 -14.46
C GLY A 358 -21.94 4.67 -13.23
N SER A 359 -23.13 4.57 -12.63
CA SER A 359 -23.46 5.42 -11.46
C SER A 359 -22.65 5.05 -10.21
N ILE A 360 -22.36 3.75 -10.04
CA ILE A 360 -21.52 3.20 -8.97
C ILE A 360 -20.07 3.65 -9.15
N PHE A 361 -19.57 3.61 -10.39
CA PHE A 361 -18.20 4.04 -10.71
C PHE A 361 -18.00 5.54 -10.52
N ASP A 362 -18.96 6.37 -10.96
CA ASP A 362 -18.88 7.81 -10.83
C ASP A 362 -18.80 8.26 -9.37
N GLU A 363 -19.44 7.55 -8.45
CA GLU A 363 -19.42 7.87 -7.01
C GLU A 363 -18.06 7.61 -6.37
N LEU A 364 -17.40 6.48 -6.68
CA LEU A 364 -16.05 6.16 -6.16
C LEU A 364 -14.92 6.94 -6.85
N LEU A 365 -15.09 7.31 -8.11
CA LEU A 365 -14.10 8.09 -8.87
C LEU A 365 -14.14 9.58 -8.51
N LYS A 366 -15.32 10.13 -8.14
CA LYS A 366 -15.46 11.54 -7.69
C LYS A 366 -14.78 11.83 -6.34
N GLU A 367 -14.38 10.82 -5.59
CA GLU A 367 -13.88 10.94 -4.22
C GLU A 367 -12.37 10.69 -4.05
N ASN A 368 -11.62 10.47 -5.13
CA ASN A 368 -10.23 10.01 -5.03
C ASN A 368 -9.21 10.91 -5.76
N GLU A 369 -9.33 12.23 -5.57
CA GLU A 369 -8.28 13.21 -5.90
C GLU A 369 -7.27 13.32 -4.74
N GLU A 370 -6.47 12.28 -4.54
CA GLU A 370 -5.44 12.28 -3.51
C GLU A 370 -4.19 13.07 -3.92
N GLN A 371 -3.88 14.10 -3.13
CA GLN A 371 -2.52 14.52 -2.83
C GLN A 371 -2.39 14.61 -1.31
N GLU A 372 -2.21 13.46 -0.66
CA GLU A 372 -1.71 13.41 0.71
C GLU A 372 -0.23 13.83 0.70
N GLU A 373 0.04 15.09 1.02
CA GLU A 373 1.35 15.50 1.55
C GLU A 373 1.32 15.27 3.07
N THR A 374 1.53 14.03 3.51
CA THR A 374 2.02 13.81 4.88
C THR A 374 3.39 14.48 4.98
N GLU A 375 3.68 15.17 6.08
CA GLU A 375 5.04 15.67 6.39
C GLU A 375 6.08 14.55 6.61
N SER A 376 5.78 13.31 6.21
CA SER A 376 6.81 12.39 5.75
C SER A 376 7.31 12.90 4.41
N ASN A 377 8.56 13.35 4.35
CA ASN A 377 9.31 13.73 3.14
C ASN A 377 9.45 12.59 2.10
N GLU A 378 8.66 11.53 2.19
CA GLU A 378 8.47 10.52 1.17
C GLU A 378 7.49 11.08 0.14
N GLN A 379 8.05 11.57 -0.97
CA GLN A 379 7.26 11.84 -2.17
C GLN A 379 6.35 10.63 -2.45
N PRO A 380 5.07 10.83 -2.85
CA PRO A 380 4.29 9.74 -3.40
C PRO A 380 5.12 9.09 -4.50
N GLU A 381 5.47 7.81 -4.29
CA GLU A 381 6.23 7.03 -5.26
C GLU A 381 5.51 7.19 -6.61
N PRO A 382 6.16 7.72 -7.66
CA PRO A 382 5.55 7.78 -8.96
C PRO A 382 5.13 6.35 -9.32
N SER A 383 3.87 6.19 -9.75
CA SER A 383 3.32 4.92 -10.27
C SER A 383 4.42 4.25 -11.09
N SER A 384 4.93 3.12 -10.61
CA SER A 384 6.11 2.53 -11.22
C SER A 384 5.76 2.18 -12.66
N SER A 385 6.72 2.25 -13.60
CA SER A 385 6.51 1.82 -15.00
C SER A 385 5.85 0.42 -15.08
N GLN A 386 6.12 -0.43 -14.08
CA GLN A 386 5.54 -1.76 -13.90
C GLN A 386 4.04 -1.75 -13.57
N ASP A 387 3.56 -0.78 -12.79
CA ASP A 387 2.14 -0.64 -12.49
C ASP A 387 1.36 -0.26 -13.73
N ASN A 388 1.89 0.64 -14.57
CA ASN A 388 1.30 1.02 -15.85
C ASN A 388 1.20 -0.17 -16.82
N GLN A 389 2.23 -1.02 -16.85
CA GLN A 389 2.28 -2.20 -17.70
C GLN A 389 1.24 -3.27 -17.33
N LEU A 390 1.01 -3.51 -16.02
CA LEU A 390 -0.03 -4.44 -15.59
C LEU A 390 -1.45 -3.89 -15.80
N ILE A 391 -1.64 -2.57 -15.77
CA ILE A 391 -2.93 -1.94 -16.08
C ILE A 391 -3.34 -2.23 -17.54
N GLN A 392 -2.40 -2.25 -18.49
CA GLN A 392 -2.68 -2.62 -19.88
C GLN A 392 -3.16 -4.08 -20.02
N VAL A 393 -2.59 -5.00 -19.24
CA VAL A 393 -3.05 -6.40 -19.22
C VAL A 393 -4.47 -6.49 -18.66
N LEU A 394 -4.79 -5.71 -17.61
CA LEU A 394 -6.15 -5.64 -17.06
C LEU A 394 -7.15 -5.08 -18.07
N GLU A 395 -6.79 -4.00 -18.77
CA GLU A 395 -7.60 -3.39 -19.83
C GLU A 395 -7.92 -4.41 -20.93
N ALA A 396 -6.90 -5.11 -21.45
CA ALA A 396 -7.11 -6.16 -22.45
C ALA A 396 -8.02 -7.30 -21.94
N CYS A 397 -7.93 -7.66 -20.65
CA CYS A 397 -8.79 -8.68 -20.05
C CYS A 397 -10.27 -8.25 -19.97
N ILE A 398 -10.52 -6.94 -19.86
CA ILE A 398 -11.87 -6.36 -19.78
C ILE A 398 -12.47 -6.23 -21.18
N GLU A 399 -11.70 -5.75 -22.16
CA GLU A 399 -12.17 -5.49 -23.52
C GLU A 399 -12.36 -6.78 -24.35
N HIS A 400 -11.63 -7.85 -23.99
CA HIS A 400 -11.61 -9.09 -24.76
C HIS A 400 -11.96 -10.30 -23.88
N HIS A 401 -10.96 -11.11 -23.51
CA HIS A 401 -11.16 -12.34 -22.75
C HIS A 401 -10.65 -12.20 -21.30
N PRO A 402 -11.46 -12.50 -20.27
CA PRO A 402 -11.08 -12.43 -18.85
C PRO A 402 -10.14 -13.58 -18.43
N GLN A 403 -9.44 -14.20 -19.38
CA GLN A 403 -8.76 -15.48 -19.23
C GLN A 403 -7.58 -15.46 -18.25
N LEU A 404 -7.08 -14.28 -17.85
CA LEU A 404 -6.03 -14.11 -16.85
C LEU A 404 -6.53 -13.53 -15.51
N LEU A 405 -7.84 -13.22 -15.36
CA LEU A 405 -8.34 -12.55 -14.15
C LEU A 405 -8.32 -13.42 -12.89
N GLU A 406 -8.28 -14.75 -13.03
CA GLU A 406 -8.04 -15.68 -11.91
C GLU A 406 -6.55 -16.06 -11.77
N HIS A 407 -5.64 -15.47 -12.56
CA HIS A 407 -4.21 -15.76 -12.45
C HIS A 407 -3.64 -15.13 -11.17
N GLU A 408 -2.86 -15.88 -10.37
CA GLU A 408 -2.34 -15.43 -9.06
C GLU A 408 -1.64 -14.06 -9.11
N LYS A 409 -0.87 -13.77 -10.18
CA LYS A 409 -0.24 -12.45 -10.35
C LYS A 409 -1.25 -11.30 -10.47
N ILE A 410 -2.31 -11.54 -11.22
CA ILE A 410 -3.34 -10.55 -11.51
C ILE A 410 -4.22 -10.37 -10.27
N VAL A 411 -4.63 -11.47 -9.64
CA VAL A 411 -5.38 -11.44 -8.37
C VAL A 411 -4.58 -10.74 -7.27
N ASP A 412 -3.28 -11.02 -7.11
CA ASP A 412 -2.42 -10.33 -6.15
C ASP A 412 -2.31 -8.82 -6.44
N LYS A 413 -2.24 -8.45 -7.72
CA LYS A 413 -2.24 -7.04 -8.14
C LYS A 413 -3.59 -6.37 -7.82
N LEU A 414 -4.71 -7.00 -8.14
CA LEU A 414 -6.05 -6.49 -7.82
C LEU A 414 -6.26 -6.37 -6.30
N ARG A 415 -5.83 -7.38 -5.52
CA ARG A 415 -5.81 -7.33 -4.05
C ARG A 415 -4.96 -6.15 -3.55
N SER A 416 -3.77 -5.95 -4.10
CA SER A 416 -2.90 -4.83 -3.72
C SER A 416 -3.52 -3.47 -4.05
N LEU A 417 -4.24 -3.36 -5.17
CA LEU A 417 -4.89 -2.12 -5.58
C LEU A 417 -6.08 -1.81 -4.66
N VAL A 418 -6.95 -2.77 -4.39
CA VAL A 418 -8.14 -2.59 -3.52
C VAL A 418 -7.81 -2.51 -2.04
N ARG A 419 -6.66 -3.08 -1.62
CA ARG A 419 -6.21 -3.05 -0.21
C ARG A 419 -6.23 -1.63 0.36
N LYS A 420 -5.79 -0.64 -0.42
CA LYS A 420 -5.77 0.76 0.02
C LYS A 420 -7.18 1.24 0.35
N GLU A 421 -8.15 1.00 -0.54
CA GLU A 421 -9.54 1.41 -0.34
C GLU A 421 -10.14 0.77 0.94
N TRP A 422 -9.91 -0.52 1.18
CA TRP A 422 -10.33 -1.18 2.43
C TRP A 422 -9.64 -0.61 3.68
N HIS A 423 -8.34 -0.31 3.56
CA HIS A 423 -7.58 0.33 4.62
C HIS A 423 -8.13 1.72 4.93
N ASP A 424 -8.45 2.52 3.91
CA ASP A 424 -8.99 3.86 4.06
C ASP A 424 -10.39 3.85 4.65
N ILE A 425 -11.25 2.90 4.28
CA ILE A 425 -12.56 2.68 4.92
C ILE A 425 -12.36 2.33 6.41
N SER A 426 -11.53 1.33 6.70
CA SER A 426 -11.34 0.85 8.08
C SER A 426 -10.69 1.87 9.02
N THR A 427 -9.92 2.81 8.47
CA THR A 427 -9.24 3.87 9.23
C THR A 427 -9.94 5.22 9.14
N GLY A 428 -11.08 5.28 8.44
CA GLY A 428 -11.87 6.50 8.22
C GLY A 428 -11.19 7.55 7.35
N ARG A 429 -10.13 7.17 6.63
CA ARG A 429 -9.52 8.02 5.62
C ARG A 429 -10.39 8.17 4.38
N ALA A 430 -11.31 7.24 4.16
CA ALA A 430 -12.36 7.36 3.14
C ALA A 430 -13.38 8.48 3.43
N ILE A 431 -13.33 9.09 4.63
CA ILE A 431 -14.08 10.30 4.95
C ILE A 431 -13.18 11.51 4.72
N GLU A 432 -13.52 12.28 3.70
CA GLU A 432 -12.75 13.42 3.27
C GLU A 432 -13.47 14.74 3.53
N PHE A 433 -12.72 15.71 4.03
CA PHE A 433 -13.12 17.10 4.06
C PHE A 433 -12.45 17.85 2.91
N GLN A 434 -13.04 18.98 2.51
CA GLN A 434 -12.38 19.91 1.59
C GLN A 434 -11.19 20.55 2.29
N SER A 435 -10.20 21.02 1.55
CA SER A 435 -9.03 21.68 2.10
C SER A 435 -8.58 22.84 1.24
N GLY A 436 -8.06 23.88 1.88
CA GLY A 436 -7.54 25.07 1.21
C GLY A 436 -6.37 25.66 1.99
N LEU A 437 -5.54 26.43 1.29
CA LEU A 437 -4.43 27.15 1.92
C LEU A 437 -4.99 28.17 2.93
N ALA A 438 -4.55 28.08 4.19
CA ALA A 438 -4.94 29.00 5.24
C ALA A 438 -4.40 30.40 4.92
N GLN A 439 -5.24 31.43 5.03
CA GLN A 439 -4.86 32.83 4.85
C GLN A 439 -5.45 33.67 6.01
N PRO A 440 -4.73 34.66 6.54
CA PRO A 440 -5.24 35.46 7.64
C PRO A 440 -6.21 36.54 7.14
N SER A 441 -7.22 36.87 7.95
CA SER A 441 -8.01 38.10 7.78
C SER A 441 -8.50 38.64 9.12
N LEU A 442 -8.15 39.89 9.42
CA LEU A 442 -8.63 40.63 10.61
C LEU A 442 -10.04 41.19 10.44
N ASP A 443 -10.63 41.07 9.24
CA ASP A 443 -12.02 41.50 8.99
C ASP A 443 -13.05 40.42 9.39
N LEU A 444 -12.59 39.21 9.76
CA LEU A 444 -13.39 38.12 10.30
C LEU A 444 -13.40 38.17 11.83
N ARG A 445 -14.53 37.82 12.44
CA ARG A 445 -14.62 37.58 13.89
C ARG A 445 -14.00 36.23 14.26
N TYR A 446 -13.84 36.00 15.57
CA TYR A 446 -13.24 34.78 16.09
C TYR A 446 -13.99 33.49 15.71
N ASP A 447 -15.31 33.59 15.53
CA ASP A 447 -16.24 32.52 15.17
C ASP A 447 -16.57 32.48 13.67
N GLU A 448 -15.87 33.26 12.85
CA GLU A 448 -16.09 33.38 11.41
C GLU A 448 -14.94 32.79 10.58
N ILE A 449 -15.30 32.28 9.40
CA ILE A 449 -14.39 31.79 8.36
C ILE A 449 -14.87 32.29 7.00
N CYS A 450 -13.99 32.46 6.02
CA CYS A 450 -14.39 32.77 4.65
C CYS A 450 -13.89 31.69 3.70
N VAL A 451 -14.83 30.90 3.21
CA VAL A 451 -14.67 29.97 2.08
C VAL A 451 -15.55 30.50 0.94
N PRO A 452 -14.96 31.23 -0.04
CA PRO A 452 -15.72 32.05 -0.99
C PRO A 452 -16.77 31.30 -1.81
N TYR A 453 -16.57 30.01 -2.07
CA TYR A 453 -17.46 29.21 -2.91
C TYR A 453 -18.55 28.46 -2.13
N LEU A 454 -18.49 28.43 -0.79
CA LEU A 454 -19.55 27.87 0.05
C LEU A 454 -20.59 28.93 0.38
N PRO A 455 -21.86 28.57 0.66
CA PRO A 455 -22.89 29.55 0.97
C PRO A 455 -22.57 30.39 2.24
N GLU A 456 -22.93 31.66 2.21
CA GLU A 456 -22.79 32.56 3.37
C GLU A 456 -23.78 32.17 4.48
N GLY A 457 -23.36 32.29 5.74
CA GLY A 457 -24.15 31.94 6.92
C GLY A 457 -24.11 30.47 7.32
N GLU A 458 -23.59 29.58 6.45
CA GLU A 458 -23.46 28.16 6.76
C GLU A 458 -22.38 27.89 7.80
N LYS A 459 -22.65 26.92 8.69
CA LYS A 459 -21.67 26.47 9.69
C LYS A 459 -20.77 25.41 9.09
N LEU A 460 -19.46 25.55 9.29
CA LEU A 460 -18.43 24.62 8.83
C LEU A 460 -17.76 23.94 10.01
N ILE A 461 -17.51 22.64 9.91
CA ILE A 461 -16.52 21.96 10.75
C ILE A 461 -15.15 22.26 10.18
N VAL A 462 -14.17 22.62 11.02
CA VAL A 462 -12.82 23.01 10.61
C VAL A 462 -11.77 22.33 11.48
N THR A 463 -10.72 21.80 10.86
CA THR A 463 -9.60 21.14 11.54
C THR A 463 -8.29 21.30 10.76
N ARG A 464 -7.17 20.96 11.40
CA ARG A 464 -5.84 20.84 10.79
C ARG A 464 -5.14 19.58 11.31
N SER A 465 -4.39 18.93 10.43
CA SER A 465 -3.54 17.81 10.78
C SER A 465 -2.08 18.24 11.02
N PRO A 466 -1.33 17.57 11.92
CA PRO A 466 -1.81 16.52 12.83
C PRO A 466 -2.67 17.09 13.97
N LEU A 467 -3.74 16.37 14.34
CA LEU A 467 -4.62 16.78 15.44
C LEU A 467 -4.02 16.36 16.80
N VAL A 468 -3.77 17.30 17.71
CA VAL A 468 -3.28 16.97 19.05
C VAL A 468 -4.34 16.25 19.89
N ASN A 469 -5.54 16.83 20.01
CA ASN A 469 -6.70 16.27 20.71
C ASN A 469 -7.98 16.96 20.18
N SER A 470 -9.16 16.64 20.75
CA SER A 470 -10.44 17.18 20.27
C SER A 470 -10.55 18.71 20.25
N ASN A 471 -9.72 19.45 21.00
CA ASN A 471 -9.72 20.92 21.00
C ASN A 471 -9.44 21.50 19.60
N GLY A 472 -8.70 20.75 18.75
CA GLY A 472 -8.30 21.18 17.42
C GLY A 472 -9.32 20.97 16.30
N VAL A 473 -10.55 20.58 16.63
CA VAL A 473 -11.68 20.55 15.68
C VAL A 473 -12.74 21.50 16.20
N ILE A 474 -13.11 22.49 15.39
CA ILE A 474 -14.04 23.56 15.78
C ILE A 474 -15.14 23.73 14.75
N THR A 475 -16.19 24.47 15.10
CA THR A 475 -17.20 24.95 14.15
C THR A 475 -17.08 26.46 13.97
N LEU A 476 -17.17 26.94 12.72
CA LEU A 476 -17.10 28.36 12.36
C LEU A 476 -18.22 28.71 11.38
N THR A 477 -18.70 29.95 11.41
CA THR A 477 -19.74 30.44 10.48
C THR A 477 -19.10 31.05 9.24
N ASN A 478 -19.52 30.60 8.06
CA ASN A 478 -19.00 31.11 6.81
C ASN A 478 -19.51 32.53 6.55
N ARG A 479 -18.60 33.47 6.30
CA ARG A 479 -18.87 34.87 5.97
C ARG A 479 -18.09 35.24 4.73
N HIS A 480 -18.75 35.86 3.75
CA HIS A 480 -18.08 36.24 2.52
C HIS A 480 -17.33 37.56 2.68
N LEU A 481 -16.09 37.59 2.18
CA LEU A 481 -15.30 38.81 2.06
C LEU A 481 -15.16 39.19 0.59
N PRO A 482 -15.66 40.37 0.14
CA PRO A 482 -15.63 40.77 -1.27
C PRO A 482 -14.24 40.73 -1.91
N GLU A 483 -13.19 41.00 -1.14
CA GLU A 483 -11.80 40.98 -1.60
C GLU A 483 -11.35 39.60 -2.08
N PHE A 484 -11.86 38.53 -1.47
CA PHE A 484 -11.40 37.15 -1.71
C PHE A 484 -12.33 36.37 -2.62
N ARG A 485 -13.38 37.01 -3.16
CA ARG A 485 -14.39 36.39 -4.03
C ARG A 485 -13.77 35.64 -5.23
N TYR A 486 -12.65 36.13 -5.75
CA TYR A 486 -11.98 35.57 -6.92
C TYR A 486 -10.64 34.89 -6.59
N GLU A 487 -10.23 34.84 -5.32
CA GLU A 487 -9.03 34.10 -4.91
C GLU A 487 -9.32 32.60 -5.00
N LYS A 488 -8.39 31.83 -5.58
CA LYS A 488 -8.55 30.38 -5.76
C LYS A 488 -7.74 29.59 -4.74
N GLY A 489 -8.32 28.50 -4.23
CA GLY A 489 -7.61 27.51 -3.43
C GLY A 489 -7.30 27.93 -1.99
N THR A 490 -7.95 28.98 -1.48
CA THR A 490 -7.72 29.54 -0.15
C THR A 490 -8.93 29.44 0.77
N VAL A 491 -8.63 29.51 2.06
CA VAL A 491 -9.56 29.60 3.18
C VAL A 491 -9.07 30.72 4.09
N HIS A 492 -9.90 31.71 4.37
CA HIS A 492 -9.51 32.83 5.23
C HIS A 492 -10.08 32.69 6.63
N ILE A 493 -9.27 32.96 7.64
CA ILE A 493 -9.63 32.79 9.04
C ILE A 493 -9.00 33.89 9.90
N HIS A 494 -9.61 34.21 11.03
CA HIS A 494 -8.99 35.11 12.00
C HIS A 494 -7.68 34.50 12.53
N PRO A 495 -6.54 35.24 12.52
CA PRO A 495 -5.23 34.67 12.84
C PRO A 495 -5.14 34.09 14.26
N GLU A 496 -5.79 34.72 15.24
CA GLU A 496 -5.83 34.21 16.61
C GLU A 496 -6.67 32.93 16.74
N THR A 497 -7.76 32.79 15.97
CA THR A 497 -8.55 31.54 15.94
C THR A 497 -7.71 30.40 15.36
N ALA A 498 -7.01 30.67 14.26
CA ALA A 498 -6.10 29.70 13.62
C ALA A 498 -4.99 29.24 14.59
N ALA A 499 -4.33 30.19 15.27
CA ALA A 499 -3.24 29.89 16.20
C ALA A 499 -3.71 29.16 17.46
N THR A 500 -4.81 29.61 18.07
CA THR A 500 -5.30 29.10 19.36
C THR A 500 -5.94 27.72 19.23
N TYR A 501 -6.80 27.52 18.23
CA TYR A 501 -7.57 26.29 18.12
C TYR A 501 -6.93 25.28 17.16
N LEU A 502 -6.39 25.74 16.03
CA LEU A 502 -5.88 24.85 14.97
C LEU A 502 -4.35 24.71 14.97
N GLN A 503 -3.70 25.44 15.89
CA GLN A 503 -2.23 25.56 15.98
C GLN A 503 -1.58 25.99 14.66
N ALA A 504 -2.34 26.62 13.77
CA ALA A 504 -1.97 26.93 12.40
C ALA A 504 -1.24 28.28 12.29
N ASP A 505 -0.32 28.35 11.34
CA ASP A 505 0.28 29.58 10.83
C ASP A 505 -0.08 29.76 9.34
N PHE A 506 0.51 30.75 8.68
CA PHE A 506 0.22 31.07 7.28
C PHE A 506 1.44 30.88 6.37
N ASP A 507 2.38 30.01 6.78
CA ASP A 507 3.59 29.73 6.03
C ASP A 507 3.43 28.65 4.94
N GLY A 508 2.28 27.99 4.94
CA GLY A 508 1.90 26.92 4.01
C GLY A 508 0.78 26.00 4.51
N ASP A 509 0.31 26.19 5.75
CA ASP A 509 -0.73 25.35 6.34
C ASP A 509 -2.02 25.34 5.52
N ARG A 510 -2.69 24.18 5.55
CA ARG A 510 -3.99 24.00 4.93
C ARG A 510 -5.00 23.62 5.99
N LEU A 511 -6.19 24.22 5.92
CA LEU A 511 -7.30 23.89 6.80
C LEU A 511 -8.23 22.92 6.07
N ALA A 512 -8.63 21.87 6.77
CA ALA A 512 -9.66 20.96 6.33
C ALA A 512 -11.02 21.43 6.85
N TYR A 513 -12.05 21.43 6.00
CA TYR A 513 -13.38 21.91 6.34
C TYR A 513 -14.49 21.19 5.57
N GLU A 514 -15.68 21.17 6.15
CA GLU A 514 -16.90 20.67 5.51
C GLU A 514 -18.14 21.26 6.17
N LEU A 515 -19.26 21.29 5.44
CA LEU A 515 -20.54 21.77 5.95
C LEU A 515 -20.98 20.93 7.17
N ALA A 516 -21.27 21.61 8.28
CA ALA A 516 -21.78 20.97 9.50
C ALA A 516 -23.11 20.25 9.25
N SER A 517 -23.91 20.72 8.30
CA SER A 517 -25.18 20.09 7.90
C SER A 517 -25.02 18.71 7.27
N LYS A 518 -23.84 18.37 6.73
CA LYS A 518 -23.53 17.01 6.23
C LYS A 518 -23.21 16.02 7.35
N TYR A 519 -22.83 16.52 8.53
CA TYR A 519 -22.44 15.73 9.69
C TYR A 519 -23.03 16.35 10.96
N PRO A 520 -24.37 16.37 11.10
CA PRO A 520 -25.05 17.13 12.15
C PRO A 520 -24.73 16.61 13.55
N THR A 521 -24.58 15.29 13.73
CA THR A 521 -24.26 14.68 15.02
C THR A 521 -22.81 14.93 15.39
N LEU A 522 -21.90 14.80 14.42
CA LEU A 522 -20.48 15.12 14.60
C LEU A 522 -20.29 16.60 14.95
N ALA A 523 -20.98 17.51 14.25
CA ALA A 523 -20.93 18.94 14.54
C ALA A 523 -21.42 19.25 15.96
N ALA A 524 -22.54 18.64 16.38
CA ALA A 524 -23.07 18.81 17.73
C ALA A 524 -22.11 18.23 18.80
N GLU A 525 -21.50 17.08 18.55
CA GLU A 525 -20.52 16.48 19.45
C GLU A 525 -19.22 17.31 19.53
N ILE A 526 -18.77 17.89 18.40
CA ILE A 526 -17.67 18.85 18.39
C ILE A 526 -18.00 20.03 19.30
N GLU A 527 -19.17 20.66 19.15
CA GLU A 527 -19.59 21.76 20.00
C GLU A 527 -19.72 21.36 21.49
N GLU A 528 -20.18 20.14 21.77
CA GLU A 528 -20.21 19.57 23.12
C GLU A 528 -18.79 19.44 23.70
N LYS A 529 -17.82 18.98 22.92
CA LYS A 529 -16.41 18.84 23.33
C LYS A 529 -15.70 20.18 23.51
N GLN A 530 -16.17 21.23 22.85
CA GLN A 530 -15.62 22.59 22.99
C GLN A 530 -16.11 23.30 24.27
N ARG A 531 -17.09 22.75 25.00
CA ARG A 531 -17.55 23.29 26.29
C ARG A 531 -16.44 23.20 27.36
N PRO A 532 -16.32 24.19 28.27
CA PRO A 532 -15.25 24.22 29.27
C PRO A 532 -15.10 22.94 30.10
N GLU A 533 -16.19 22.26 30.42
CA GLU A 533 -16.21 21.03 31.21
C GLU A 533 -15.73 19.78 30.47
N ASN A 534 -15.75 19.79 29.13
CA ASN A 534 -15.40 18.66 28.27
C ASN A 534 -14.08 18.84 27.50
N ARG A 535 -13.60 20.09 27.45
CA ARG A 535 -12.40 20.48 26.72
C ARG A 535 -11.15 19.89 27.39
N HIS A 536 -10.17 19.46 26.59
CA HIS A 536 -8.85 19.14 27.11
C HIS A 536 -8.15 20.40 27.62
N ALA A 537 -7.17 20.25 28.50
CA ALA A 537 -6.33 21.39 28.88
C ALA A 537 -5.65 21.97 27.64
N ASP A 538 -5.65 23.30 27.49
CA ASP A 538 -5.00 23.95 26.36
C ASP A 538 -3.49 23.66 26.38
N VAL A 539 -2.95 23.41 25.20
CA VAL A 539 -1.53 23.13 25.01
C VAL A 539 -0.75 24.41 25.25
N VAL A 540 0.15 24.39 26.23
CA VAL A 540 1.02 25.53 26.52
C VAL A 540 2.32 25.32 25.77
N LYS A 541 2.56 26.15 24.74
CA LYS A 541 3.84 26.15 24.02
C LYS A 541 4.96 26.52 25.00
N ALA A 542 5.88 25.59 25.23
CA ALA A 542 7.06 25.86 26.04
C ALA A 542 7.91 26.95 25.39
N ALA A 543 8.61 27.75 26.23
CA ALA A 543 9.60 28.68 25.72
C ALA A 543 10.68 27.92 24.95
N LYS A 544 11.14 28.49 23.83
CA LYS A 544 12.21 27.86 23.04
C LYS A 544 13.50 27.90 23.84
N GLU A 545 13.97 26.73 24.24
CA GLU A 545 15.30 26.56 24.81
C GLU A 545 16.37 26.63 23.71
N GLU A 546 17.44 27.37 23.98
CA GLU A 546 18.59 27.42 23.09
C GLU A 546 19.40 26.13 23.16
N TYR A 547 19.98 25.73 22.03
CA TYR A 547 20.95 24.65 22.02
C TYR A 547 22.23 25.11 22.69
N VAL A 548 22.55 24.51 23.84
CA VAL A 548 23.87 24.62 24.46
C VAL A 548 24.72 23.49 23.86
N ALA A 549 25.38 23.79 22.75
CA ALA A 549 26.20 22.85 21.98
C ALA A 549 27.48 23.55 21.53
N ASN A 550 28.57 22.78 21.46
CA ASN A 550 29.88 23.27 21.04
C ASN A 550 30.05 23.27 19.51
N SER A 551 29.19 22.56 18.78
CA SER A 551 29.21 22.56 17.31
C SER A 551 27.82 22.39 16.66
N PHE A 552 27.78 22.71 15.36
CA PHE A 552 26.62 22.44 14.51
C PHE A 552 26.25 20.95 14.44
N ALA A 553 27.24 20.05 14.52
CA ALA A 553 27.03 18.61 14.41
C ALA A 553 26.20 18.06 15.60
N GLU A 554 26.51 18.49 16.83
CA GLU A 554 25.71 18.13 18.01
C GLU A 554 24.26 18.59 17.87
N ILE A 555 24.05 19.82 17.37
CA ILE A 555 22.71 20.38 17.14
C ILE A 555 21.97 19.58 16.08
N ALA A 556 22.62 19.21 14.98
CA ALA A 556 22.01 18.44 13.91
C ALA A 556 21.56 17.06 14.40
N ILE A 557 22.37 16.38 15.21
CA ILE A 557 22.02 15.10 15.85
C ILE A 557 20.82 15.29 16.77
N ALA A 558 20.88 16.27 17.67
CA ALA A 558 19.79 16.53 18.60
C ALA A 558 18.48 16.89 17.88
N ALA A 559 18.54 17.67 16.79
CA ALA A 559 17.39 18.08 15.99
C ALA A 559 16.81 16.95 15.11
N SER A 560 17.55 15.86 14.89
CA SER A 560 17.11 14.71 14.08
C SER A 560 16.11 13.79 14.78
N SER A 561 16.09 13.78 16.13
CA SER A 561 15.22 12.89 16.89
C SER A 561 13.77 13.34 16.79
N ASN A 562 12.86 12.40 16.51
CA ASN A 562 11.44 12.68 16.33
C ASN A 562 10.57 11.65 17.08
N LYS A 563 9.86 12.10 18.13
CA LYS A 563 8.88 11.29 18.88
C LYS A 563 7.42 11.61 18.56
N ILE A 564 7.15 12.48 17.59
CA ILE A 564 5.80 12.95 17.23
C ILE A 564 4.87 11.75 16.97
N GLY A 565 5.30 10.82 16.11
CA GLY A 565 4.48 9.66 15.73
C GLY A 565 4.23 8.65 16.87
N LEU A 566 5.13 8.57 17.85
CA LEU A 566 4.97 7.71 19.03
C LEU A 566 3.95 8.34 19.98
N ILE A 567 4.15 9.61 20.34
CA ILE A 567 3.27 10.33 21.28
C ILE A 567 1.86 10.49 20.68
N ALA A 568 1.73 10.77 19.38
CA ALA A 568 0.43 10.85 18.72
C ALA A 568 -0.33 9.50 18.69
N ASN A 569 0.39 8.37 18.66
CA ASN A 569 -0.22 7.05 18.79
C ASN A 569 -0.64 6.76 20.24
N ASP A 570 0.16 7.19 21.22
CA ASP A 570 -0.17 7.07 22.64
C ASP A 570 -1.40 7.92 23.02
N ILE A 571 -1.54 9.12 22.43
CA ILE A 571 -2.76 9.93 22.56
C ILE A 571 -3.95 9.21 21.95
N GLN A 572 -3.86 8.72 20.71
CA GLN A 572 -4.95 7.95 20.08
C GLN A 572 -5.33 6.73 20.92
N LYS A 573 -4.35 6.05 21.52
CA LYS A 573 -4.57 4.92 22.42
C LYS A 573 -5.35 5.34 23.67
N ALA A 574 -4.94 6.43 24.33
CA ALA A 574 -5.66 6.99 25.48
C ALA A 574 -7.11 7.33 25.12
N VAL A 575 -7.31 7.98 23.96
CA VAL A 575 -8.64 8.39 23.48
C VAL A 575 -9.53 7.19 23.17
N ALA A 576 -8.98 6.18 22.49
CA ALA A 576 -9.70 4.95 22.21
C ALA A 576 -10.17 4.26 23.50
N ILE A 577 -9.29 4.20 24.52
CA ILE A 577 -9.60 3.55 25.79
C ILE A 577 -10.68 4.33 26.56
N TYR A 578 -10.62 5.66 26.65
CA TYR A 578 -11.65 6.36 27.42
C TYR A 578 -13.01 6.40 26.71
N ASN A 579 -13.03 6.39 25.37
CA ASN A 579 -14.28 6.34 24.59
C ASN A 579 -14.92 4.95 24.54
N GLU A 580 -14.14 3.87 24.67
CA GLU A 580 -14.73 2.52 24.70
C GLU A 580 -15.44 2.22 26.03
N VAL A 581 -15.08 2.89 27.14
CA VAL A 581 -15.67 2.66 28.48
C VAL A 581 -17.20 2.68 28.45
N ASP A 582 -17.78 3.63 27.70
CA ASP A 582 -19.24 3.79 27.59
C ASP A 582 -19.91 2.63 26.82
N ASN A 583 -19.13 1.84 26.07
CA ASN A 583 -19.59 0.80 25.17
C ASN A 583 -19.12 -0.61 25.57
N LEU A 584 -18.42 -0.76 26.71
CA LEU A 584 -17.90 -2.06 27.16
C LEU A 584 -19.04 -2.99 27.60
N PRO A 585 -19.12 -4.23 27.05
CA PRO A 585 -20.00 -5.26 27.58
C PRO A 585 -19.69 -5.62 29.04
N GLU A 586 -20.69 -6.04 29.82
CA GLU A 586 -20.51 -6.34 31.26
C GLU A 586 -19.38 -7.35 31.57
N HIS A 587 -19.19 -8.35 30.71
CA HIS A 587 -18.11 -9.34 30.88
C HIS A 587 -16.71 -8.74 30.63
N GLU A 588 -16.61 -7.78 29.71
CA GLU A 588 -15.37 -7.07 29.38
C GLU A 588 -15.03 -6.00 30.42
N GLN A 589 -16.03 -5.36 31.04
CA GLN A 589 -15.81 -4.37 32.10
C GLN A 589 -14.94 -4.93 33.22
N LYS A 590 -15.17 -6.17 33.64
CA LYS A 590 -14.35 -6.82 34.69
C LYS A 590 -12.89 -6.95 34.28
N VAL A 591 -12.62 -7.41 33.05
CA VAL A 591 -11.26 -7.58 32.52
C VAL A 591 -10.56 -6.22 32.41
N PHE A 592 -11.28 -5.21 31.90
CA PHE A 592 -10.81 -3.83 31.80
C PHE A 592 -10.44 -3.23 33.17
N LEU A 593 -11.30 -3.40 34.18
CA LEU A 593 -11.08 -2.89 35.53
C LEU A 593 -9.89 -3.58 36.21
N VAL A 594 -9.69 -4.89 36.01
CA VAL A 594 -8.51 -5.60 36.52
C VAL A 594 -7.22 -5.06 35.89
N GLY A 595 -7.18 -4.91 34.56
CA GLY A 595 -6.02 -4.34 33.86
C GLY A 595 -5.71 -2.91 34.32
N THR A 596 -6.75 -2.08 34.45
CA THR A 596 -6.64 -0.70 34.94
C THR A 596 -6.19 -0.65 36.40
N GLY A 597 -6.69 -1.54 37.27
CA GLY A 597 -6.27 -1.63 38.66
C GLY A 597 -4.79 -2.01 38.82
N ILE A 598 -4.28 -2.93 37.98
CA ILE A 598 -2.84 -3.27 37.94
C ILE A 598 -2.01 -2.06 37.53
N ALA A 599 -2.45 -1.31 36.52
CA ALA A 599 -1.77 -0.10 36.09
C ALA A 599 -1.82 0.99 37.17
N CYS A 600 -2.96 1.21 37.81
CA CYS A 600 -3.14 2.16 38.91
C CYS A 600 -2.21 1.85 40.09
N LYS A 601 -2.05 0.56 40.44
CA LYS A 601 -1.10 0.13 41.48
C LYS A 601 0.34 0.50 41.13
N ARG A 602 0.74 0.39 39.86
CA ARG A 602 2.07 0.80 39.39
C ARG A 602 2.23 2.31 39.41
N ILE A 603 1.24 3.06 38.91
CA ILE A 603 1.20 4.53 38.96
C ILE A 603 1.33 5.04 40.41
N SER A 604 0.62 4.40 41.35
CA SER A 604 0.66 4.74 42.77
C SER A 604 2.02 4.50 43.43
N SER A 605 2.88 3.68 42.81
CA SER A 605 4.24 3.39 43.31
C SER A 605 5.33 4.30 42.72
N PHE A 606 5.00 5.19 41.79
CA PHE A 606 5.97 6.17 41.28
C PHE A 606 6.31 7.18 42.38
N ASP A 607 7.60 7.32 42.68
CA ASP A 607 8.10 8.47 43.42
C ASP A 607 8.23 9.64 42.44
N LEU A 608 7.18 10.47 42.35
CA LEU A 608 7.17 11.59 41.43
C LEU A 608 8.30 12.58 41.77
N ASP A 609 8.64 12.77 43.05
CA ASP A 609 9.69 13.69 43.51
C ASP A 609 11.08 13.28 43.03
N ALA A 610 11.30 11.98 42.83
CA ALA A 610 12.52 11.45 42.23
C ALA A 610 12.57 11.59 40.69
N LEU A 611 11.46 11.91 40.00
CA LEU A 611 11.42 12.07 38.55
C LEU A 611 11.85 13.47 38.12
N ASN A 612 12.52 13.55 36.97
CA ASN A 612 12.98 14.79 36.36
C ASN A 612 11.83 15.51 35.64
N ILE A 613 10.79 15.91 36.37
CA ILE A 613 9.60 16.57 35.84
C ILE A 613 9.56 18.02 36.33
N HIS A 614 9.39 18.96 35.40
CA HIS A 614 9.21 20.37 35.73
C HIS A 614 7.91 20.59 36.52
N ASP A 615 7.93 21.47 37.54
CA ASP A 615 6.82 21.67 38.49
C ASP A 615 5.47 21.98 37.82
N SER A 616 5.49 22.71 36.70
CA SER A 616 4.28 23.03 35.93
C SER A 616 3.57 21.79 35.36
N LYS A 617 4.32 20.72 35.06
CA LYS A 617 3.81 19.44 34.53
C LYS A 617 3.56 18.42 35.64
N ARG A 618 4.28 18.52 36.76
CA ARG A 618 4.21 17.61 37.92
C ARG A 618 2.80 17.50 38.52
N ARG A 619 2.10 18.63 38.68
CA ARG A 619 0.74 18.66 39.24
C ARG A 619 -0.26 17.80 38.47
N ALA A 620 -0.11 17.70 37.14
CA ALA A 620 -0.98 16.85 36.32
C ALA A 620 -0.72 15.37 36.60
N CYS A 621 0.54 14.96 36.76
CA CYS A 621 0.90 13.59 37.15
C CYS A 621 0.43 13.27 38.58
N GLU A 622 0.55 14.19 39.53
CA GLU A 622 0.04 14.04 40.90
C GLU A 622 -1.48 13.83 40.92
N ALA A 623 -2.23 14.59 40.13
CA ALA A 623 -3.67 14.46 40.02
C ALA A 623 -4.11 13.09 39.47
N ILE A 624 -3.32 12.52 38.53
CA ILE A 624 -3.52 11.16 38.01
C ILE A 624 -3.17 10.14 39.11
N GLN A 625 -2.05 10.32 39.82
CA GLN A 625 -1.60 9.42 40.88
C GLN A 625 -2.59 9.34 42.03
N GLN A 626 -3.14 10.47 42.48
CA GLN A 626 -4.16 10.50 43.54
C GLN A 626 -5.41 9.70 43.17
N LYS A 627 -5.88 9.81 41.93
CA LYS A 627 -7.01 9.01 41.44
C LYS A 627 -6.67 7.52 41.38
N ALA A 628 -5.46 7.19 40.91
CA ALA A 628 -4.96 5.83 40.87
C ALA A 628 -4.88 5.18 42.26
N VAL A 629 -4.51 5.94 43.30
CA VAL A 629 -4.51 5.48 44.69
C VAL A 629 -5.91 5.14 45.18
N SER A 630 -6.90 5.98 44.88
CA SER A 630 -8.30 5.76 45.29
C SER A 630 -9.05 4.71 44.47
N PHE A 631 -8.51 4.29 43.33
CA PHE A 631 -9.17 3.40 42.37
C PHE A 631 -9.61 2.05 42.95
N PRO A 632 -8.80 1.33 43.76
CA PRO A 632 -9.16 0.00 44.26
C PRO A 632 -10.34 0.00 45.24
N ASP A 633 -10.58 1.12 45.93
CA ASP A 633 -11.58 1.23 47.01
C ASP A 633 -12.98 1.62 46.49
N GLN A 634 -13.12 1.86 45.20
CA GLN A 634 -14.34 2.33 44.54
C GLN A 634 -15.25 1.18 44.10
N THR A 635 -16.55 1.46 43.95
CA THR A 635 -17.49 0.53 43.30
C THR A 635 -17.15 0.36 41.81
N PRO A 636 -17.54 -0.75 41.14
CA PRO A 636 -17.23 -0.95 39.72
C PRO A 636 -17.68 0.19 38.80
N ILE A 637 -18.84 0.81 39.08
CA ILE A 637 -19.36 1.95 38.30
C ILE A 637 -18.47 3.17 38.49
N GLU A 638 -18.08 3.48 39.73
CA GLU A 638 -17.15 4.57 40.04
C GLU A 638 -15.77 4.31 39.43
N GLN A 639 -15.28 3.06 39.46
CA GLN A 639 -14.01 2.68 38.85
C GLN A 639 -14.02 2.91 37.33
N LEU A 640 -15.13 2.61 36.63
CA LEU A 640 -15.25 2.90 35.20
C LEU A 640 -15.18 4.41 34.92
N GLN A 641 -15.86 5.23 35.72
CA GLN A 641 -15.81 6.69 35.60
C GLN A 641 -14.42 7.26 35.91
N THR A 642 -13.76 6.75 36.96
CA THR A 642 -12.39 7.11 37.31
C THR A 642 -11.41 6.69 36.21
N ALA A 643 -11.57 5.50 35.62
CA ALA A 643 -10.76 5.04 34.49
C ALA A 643 -10.89 5.99 33.30
N LYS A 644 -12.12 6.35 32.91
CA LYS A 644 -12.37 7.32 31.83
C LYS A 644 -11.65 8.64 32.08
N LYS A 645 -11.71 9.17 33.31
CA LYS A 645 -11.02 10.40 33.70
C LYS A 645 -9.50 10.27 33.70
N LEU A 646 -8.95 9.15 34.17
CA LEU A 646 -7.50 8.89 34.16
C LEU A 646 -6.92 8.92 32.74
N PHE A 647 -7.57 8.25 31.79
CA PHE A 647 -7.13 8.24 30.39
C PHE A 647 -7.34 9.60 29.71
N PHE A 648 -8.43 10.32 30.01
CA PHE A 648 -8.64 11.70 29.55
C PHE A 648 -7.53 12.65 30.05
N GLU A 649 -7.16 12.58 31.33
CA GLU A 649 -6.07 13.39 31.91
C GLU A 649 -4.69 12.99 31.35
N THR A 650 -4.51 11.71 30.99
CA THR A 650 -3.30 11.25 30.31
C THR A 650 -3.12 11.90 28.93
N VAL A 651 -4.21 12.15 28.19
CA VAL A 651 -4.17 12.93 26.95
C VAL A 651 -3.66 14.35 27.21
N ASN A 652 -4.09 15.01 28.29
CA ASN A 652 -3.64 16.37 28.63
C ASN A 652 -2.13 16.43 28.86
N VAL A 653 -1.59 15.43 29.56
CA VAL A 653 -0.14 15.32 29.82
C VAL A 653 0.62 15.09 28.52
N LEU A 654 0.19 14.13 27.70
CA LEU A 654 0.83 13.81 26.42
C LEU A 654 0.72 14.93 25.38
N SER A 655 -0.34 15.73 25.41
CA SER A 655 -0.57 16.82 24.44
C SER A 655 0.55 17.88 24.48
N ASN A 656 1.05 18.20 25.68
CA ASN A 656 2.20 19.12 25.81
C ASN A 656 3.51 18.49 25.34
N GLU A 657 3.72 17.19 25.60
CA GLU A 657 4.91 16.47 25.11
C GLU A 657 4.92 16.35 23.59
N LEU A 658 3.74 16.17 22.97
CA LEU A 658 3.59 16.18 21.52
C LEU A 658 3.98 17.55 20.95
N GLN A 659 3.54 18.64 21.57
CA GLN A 659 3.93 19.99 21.15
C GLN A 659 5.44 20.22 21.28
N THR A 660 6.05 19.79 22.38
CA THR A 660 7.52 19.84 22.54
C THR A 660 8.23 19.02 21.47
N ALA A 661 7.70 17.86 21.07
CA ALA A 661 8.24 17.06 19.97
C ALA A 661 8.14 17.77 18.61
N VAL A 662 7.01 18.43 18.33
CA VAL A 662 6.78 19.20 17.09
C VAL A 662 7.76 20.37 16.98
N ASP A 663 8.06 21.03 18.09
CA ASP A 663 9.03 22.13 18.14
C ASP A 663 10.49 21.67 18.27
N GLY A 664 10.77 20.37 18.34
CA GLY A 664 12.08 19.81 18.67
C GLY A 664 13.21 20.15 17.69
N ALA A 665 12.91 20.46 16.43
CA ALA A 665 13.92 20.96 15.49
C ALA A 665 14.28 22.44 15.72
N LYS A 666 13.38 23.21 16.34
CA LYS A 666 13.47 24.66 16.55
C LYS A 666 13.89 25.04 17.99
N SER A 667 14.02 24.06 18.88
CA SER A 667 14.32 24.22 20.30
C SER A 667 15.11 23.02 20.82
N ALA A 668 15.97 23.24 21.81
CA ALA A 668 16.66 22.16 22.52
C ALA A 668 15.74 21.35 23.45
N ALA A 669 14.56 21.89 23.80
CA ALA A 669 13.59 21.21 24.66
C ALA A 669 13.15 19.87 24.04
N ARG A 670 13.12 18.80 24.83
CA ARG A 670 12.72 17.46 24.37
C ARG A 670 11.53 16.93 25.17
N PRO A 671 10.72 16.04 24.57
CA PRO A 671 9.72 15.31 25.32
C PRO A 671 10.35 14.64 26.54
N ASN A 672 9.65 14.70 27.67
CA ASN A 672 10.15 14.22 28.94
C ASN A 672 9.93 12.70 29.07
N GLU A 673 11.02 11.92 29.13
CA GLU A 673 10.92 10.46 29.19
C GLU A 673 10.21 9.94 30.44
N ASP A 674 10.36 10.60 31.59
CA ASP A 674 9.69 10.18 32.82
C ASP A 674 8.17 10.34 32.69
N ILE A 675 7.71 11.42 32.05
CA ILE A 675 6.30 11.63 31.70
C ILE A 675 5.82 10.57 30.70
N LEU A 676 6.58 10.29 29.65
CA LEU A 676 6.20 9.26 28.66
C LEU A 676 6.12 7.87 29.28
N ASN A 677 7.06 7.52 30.16
CA ASN A 677 7.07 6.25 30.91
C ASN A 677 5.91 6.16 31.91
N PHE A 678 5.61 7.26 32.60
CA PHE A 678 4.45 7.38 33.49
C PHE A 678 3.15 7.14 32.71
N ALA A 679 2.93 7.87 31.61
CA ALA A 679 1.76 7.71 30.76
C ALA A 679 1.66 6.30 30.17
N SER A 680 2.76 5.75 29.64
CA SER A 680 2.81 4.39 29.07
C SER A 680 2.41 3.33 30.09
N THR A 681 2.76 3.50 31.37
CA THR A 681 2.35 2.58 32.44
C THR A 681 0.83 2.44 32.54
N LEU A 682 0.11 3.56 32.43
CA LEU A 682 -1.35 3.54 32.42
C LEU A 682 -1.90 2.99 31.10
N LEU A 683 -1.36 3.42 29.96
CA LEU A 683 -1.78 2.95 28.63
C LEU A 683 -1.61 1.45 28.45
N ASN A 684 -0.67 0.81 29.14
CA ASN A 684 -0.47 -0.63 29.09
C ASN A 684 -1.54 -1.44 29.85
N ALA A 685 -2.53 -0.79 30.49
CA ALA A 685 -3.70 -1.44 31.07
C ALA A 685 -4.56 -2.19 30.03
N ARG A 686 -4.55 -1.73 28.77
CA ARG A 686 -5.34 -2.29 27.66
C ARG A 686 -4.57 -2.17 26.35
N ASP A 687 -4.47 -3.25 25.58
CA ASP A 687 -3.91 -3.16 24.23
C ASP A 687 -4.96 -2.57 23.29
N VAL A 688 -4.48 -1.81 22.29
CA VAL A 688 -5.31 -1.25 21.21
C VAL A 688 -4.66 -1.72 19.92
N ALA A 689 -5.03 -2.92 19.50
CA ALA A 689 -4.29 -3.68 18.50
C ALA A 689 -4.20 -2.96 17.13
N TRP A 690 -5.25 -2.22 16.76
CA TRP A 690 -5.31 -1.50 15.48
C TRP A 690 -4.27 -0.38 15.35
N ILE A 691 -3.74 0.18 16.45
CA ILE A 691 -2.66 1.19 16.42
C ILE A 691 -1.41 0.63 15.74
N LYS A 692 -1.12 -0.66 15.95
CA LYS A 692 0.01 -1.37 15.31
C LYS A 692 -0.33 -1.79 13.89
N ASP A 693 -1.56 -2.29 13.68
CA ASP A 693 -2.03 -2.82 12.41
C ASP A 693 -2.25 -1.76 11.33
N LYS A 694 -2.62 -0.53 11.69
CA LYS A 694 -2.88 0.55 10.71
C LYS A 694 -1.67 0.90 9.83
N LYS A 695 -0.47 0.43 10.16
CA LYS A 695 0.76 0.59 9.35
C LYS A 695 1.26 -0.72 8.73
N GLN A 696 0.58 -1.86 8.92
CA GLN A 696 1.03 -3.16 8.41
C GLN A 696 0.54 -3.43 6.98
N ALA A 697 1.46 -3.91 6.13
CA ALA A 697 1.21 -4.15 4.71
C ALA A 697 0.34 -5.40 4.44
N ASP A 698 0.22 -6.31 5.40
CA ASP A 698 -0.52 -7.57 5.27
C ASP A 698 -2.03 -7.44 5.55
N VAL A 699 -2.44 -6.37 6.24
CA VAL A 699 -3.84 -6.01 6.49
C VAL A 699 -4.57 -5.74 5.16
N TYR A 700 -5.72 -6.37 4.98
CA TYR A 700 -6.54 -6.47 3.76
C TYR A 700 -5.81 -6.99 2.51
N GLN A 701 -4.58 -7.50 2.65
CA GLN A 701 -3.88 -8.28 1.62
C GLN A 701 -4.06 -9.77 1.87
N THR A 702 -3.75 -10.21 3.08
CA THR A 702 -3.75 -11.63 3.48
C THR A 702 -4.47 -11.90 4.80
N ARG A 703 -4.77 -10.85 5.57
CA ARG A 703 -5.52 -10.95 6.84
C ARG A 703 -6.34 -9.69 7.11
N LEU A 704 -7.24 -9.79 8.09
CA LEU A 704 -8.03 -8.67 8.59
C LEU A 704 -7.21 -7.72 9.48
N MET A 705 -7.74 -6.50 9.63
CA MET A 705 -7.30 -5.59 10.68
C MET A 705 -7.88 -6.05 12.02
N LYS A 706 -7.09 -6.05 13.09
CA LYS A 706 -7.60 -6.40 14.42
C LYS A 706 -8.52 -5.31 14.98
N SER A 707 -9.66 -5.72 15.54
CA SER A 707 -10.63 -4.87 16.22
C SER A 707 -11.12 -5.55 17.50
N GLU A 708 -10.24 -5.65 18.49
CA GLU A 708 -10.47 -6.35 19.77
C GLU A 708 -11.10 -5.43 20.84
N ASN A 709 -11.21 -4.12 20.55
CA ASN A 709 -11.72 -3.09 21.46
C ASN A 709 -13.11 -2.60 21.01
N TYR A 710 -13.68 -1.65 21.76
CA TYR A 710 -15.02 -1.09 21.49
C TYR A 710 -14.99 0.42 21.21
N SER A 711 -13.85 0.92 20.72
CA SER A 711 -13.72 2.34 20.36
C SER A 711 -14.46 2.67 19.05
N PRO A 712 -14.65 3.95 18.71
CA PRO A 712 -15.25 4.34 17.43
C PRO A 712 -14.51 3.77 16.21
N ILE A 713 -13.17 3.68 16.30
CA ILE A 713 -12.35 3.12 15.25
C ILE A 713 -12.55 1.61 15.11
N ASP A 714 -12.73 0.88 16.22
CA ASP A 714 -13.01 -0.57 16.15
C ASP A 714 -14.31 -0.86 15.41
N ARG A 715 -15.34 -0.03 15.60
CA ARG A 715 -16.61 -0.16 14.85
C ARG A 715 -16.40 0.05 13.34
N MET A 716 -15.61 1.05 12.96
CA MET A 716 -15.26 1.30 11.55
C MET A 716 -14.47 0.13 10.94
N ILE A 717 -13.56 -0.45 11.71
CA ILE A 717 -12.82 -1.65 11.30
C ILE A 717 -13.77 -2.84 11.13
N GLN A 718 -14.72 -3.03 12.03
CA GLN A 718 -15.71 -4.12 11.95
C GLN A 718 -16.55 -4.03 10.67
N VAL A 719 -16.99 -2.82 10.25
CA VAL A 719 -17.68 -2.62 8.97
C VAL A 719 -16.84 -3.12 7.80
N ALA A 720 -15.58 -2.71 7.71
CA ALA A 720 -14.67 -3.13 6.65
C ALA A 720 -14.38 -4.65 6.70
N ASN A 721 -14.08 -5.18 7.89
CA ASN A 721 -13.77 -6.60 8.09
C ASN A 721 -14.93 -7.51 7.65
N ASN A 722 -16.16 -7.18 8.07
CA ASN A 722 -17.34 -8.00 7.75
C ASN A 722 -17.53 -8.12 6.23
N LYS A 723 -17.45 -7.00 5.49
CA LYS A 723 -17.64 -7.00 4.04
C LYS A 723 -16.45 -7.63 3.28
N TRP A 724 -15.22 -7.39 3.72
CA TRP A 724 -14.01 -7.93 3.08
C TRP A 724 -13.95 -9.46 3.15
N GLN A 725 -14.29 -10.06 4.31
CA GLN A 725 -14.25 -11.52 4.48
C GLN A 725 -15.12 -12.26 3.45
N GLU A 726 -16.28 -11.70 3.12
CA GLU A 726 -17.26 -12.29 2.21
C GLU A 726 -16.89 -12.13 0.73
N ASN A 727 -16.01 -11.18 0.39
CA ASN A 727 -15.79 -10.72 -0.99
C ASN A 727 -14.33 -10.79 -1.45
N HIS A 728 -13.53 -11.67 -0.85
CA HIS A 728 -12.15 -11.89 -1.28
C HIS A 728 -12.07 -12.48 -2.69
N LEU A 729 -11.06 -12.05 -3.46
CA LEU A 729 -10.80 -12.58 -4.80
C LEU A 729 -10.21 -14.00 -4.70
N GLU A 730 -10.62 -14.89 -5.59
CA GLU A 730 -10.09 -16.26 -5.72
C GLU A 730 -9.10 -16.35 -6.88
N SER A 731 -8.13 -17.27 -6.80
CA SER A 731 -7.14 -17.51 -7.85
C SER A 731 -7.04 -18.99 -8.19
N LEU A 732 -6.61 -19.27 -9.42
CA LEU A 732 -6.33 -20.60 -9.92
C LEU A 732 -4.82 -20.93 -9.85
N PRO A 733 -4.46 -22.22 -9.75
CA PRO A 733 -3.06 -22.64 -9.83
C PRO A 733 -2.37 -22.16 -11.10
N THR A 734 -1.18 -21.58 -10.96
CA THR A 734 -0.50 -20.94 -12.10
C THR A 734 -0.10 -21.92 -13.22
N HIS A 735 0.12 -23.20 -12.92
CA HIS A 735 0.39 -24.20 -13.98
C HIS A 735 -0.77 -24.39 -14.97
N GLN A 736 -2.01 -24.07 -14.58
CA GLN A 736 -3.18 -24.15 -15.47
C GLN A 736 -3.13 -23.10 -16.59
N PHE A 737 -2.32 -22.06 -16.44
CA PHE A 737 -2.12 -21.00 -17.43
C PHE A 737 -0.89 -21.24 -18.31
N ALA A 738 -0.18 -22.37 -18.15
CA ALA A 738 1.02 -22.66 -18.94
C ALA A 738 0.74 -22.57 -20.45
N HIS A 739 -0.36 -23.18 -20.91
CA HIS A 739 -0.77 -23.18 -22.31
C HIS A 739 -1.29 -21.84 -22.86
N PHE A 740 -1.24 -20.76 -22.07
CA PHE A 740 -1.47 -19.41 -22.59
C PHE A 740 -0.44 -19.03 -23.67
N PHE A 741 0.77 -19.62 -23.58
CA PHE A 741 1.75 -19.65 -24.66
C PHE A 741 1.90 -21.08 -25.19
N GLU A 742 2.11 -21.21 -26.50
CA GLU A 742 2.38 -22.52 -27.11
C GLU A 742 3.81 -22.98 -26.84
N LYS A 743 4.00 -24.31 -26.75
CA LYS A 743 5.32 -24.90 -26.49
C LYS A 743 6.14 -25.03 -27.78
N ASN A 744 6.60 -23.88 -28.27
CA ASN A 744 7.31 -23.77 -29.55
C ASN A 744 8.76 -23.34 -29.33
N TYR A 745 9.54 -24.12 -28.56
CA TYR A 745 10.95 -23.81 -28.26
C TYR A 745 11.80 -25.06 -28.04
N THR A 746 13.11 -24.89 -28.16
CA THR A 746 14.09 -25.98 -27.99
C THR A 746 14.49 -26.17 -26.52
N PRO A 747 15.03 -27.34 -26.15
CA PRO A 747 15.61 -27.55 -24.81
C PRO A 747 16.69 -26.53 -24.44
N ALA A 748 17.46 -26.03 -25.41
CA ALA A 748 18.46 -24.99 -25.19
C ALA A 748 17.80 -23.66 -24.79
N THR A 749 16.73 -23.26 -25.49
CA THR A 749 15.91 -22.09 -25.13
C THR A 749 15.29 -22.24 -23.74
N GLU A 750 14.79 -23.42 -23.41
CA GLU A 750 14.22 -23.71 -22.08
C GLU A 750 15.25 -23.54 -20.96
N ASN A 751 16.49 -23.99 -21.16
CA ASN A 751 17.55 -23.83 -20.18
C ASN A 751 17.93 -22.35 -19.97
N LYS A 752 18.02 -21.58 -21.07
CA LYS A 752 18.25 -20.12 -20.98
C LYS A 752 17.10 -19.40 -20.28
N ALA A 753 15.85 -19.80 -20.53
CA ALA A 753 14.68 -19.28 -19.82
C ALA A 753 14.73 -19.62 -18.31
N LYS A 754 15.17 -20.82 -17.93
CA LYS A 754 15.41 -21.19 -16.52
C LYS A 754 16.43 -20.27 -15.87
N GLU A 755 17.55 -19.99 -16.52
CA GLU A 755 18.56 -19.05 -16.02
C GLU A 755 17.99 -17.64 -15.84
N ILE A 756 17.23 -17.13 -16.81
CA ILE A 756 16.59 -15.81 -16.75
C ILE A 756 15.61 -15.72 -15.56
N VAL A 757 14.69 -16.68 -15.44
CA VAL A 757 13.68 -16.70 -14.37
C VAL A 757 14.34 -16.87 -13.00
N GLN A 758 15.37 -17.71 -12.88
CA GLN A 758 16.14 -17.88 -11.64
C GLN A 758 16.86 -16.59 -11.26
N THR A 759 17.53 -15.93 -12.20
CA THR A 759 18.25 -14.67 -11.98
C THR A 759 17.29 -13.57 -11.54
N TYR A 760 16.17 -13.40 -12.24
CA TYR A 760 15.14 -12.43 -11.87
C TYR A 760 14.61 -12.66 -10.44
N ASN A 761 14.22 -13.90 -10.13
CA ASN A 761 13.68 -14.25 -8.81
C ASN A 761 14.72 -14.05 -7.70
N GLN A 762 15.99 -14.32 -7.99
CA GLN A 762 17.09 -14.10 -7.05
C GLN A 762 17.28 -12.61 -6.75
N LEU A 763 17.38 -11.75 -7.78
CA LEU A 763 17.50 -10.30 -7.61
C LEU A 763 16.33 -9.70 -6.81
N TYR A 764 15.10 -10.13 -7.10
CA TYR A 764 13.92 -9.63 -6.40
C TYR A 764 13.87 -10.12 -4.94
N LYS A 765 14.25 -11.38 -4.69
CA LYS A 765 14.36 -11.94 -3.34
C LYS A 765 15.41 -11.19 -2.51
N GLU A 766 16.56 -10.86 -3.12
CA GLU A 766 17.60 -10.04 -2.48
C GLU A 766 17.10 -8.64 -2.14
N ALA A 767 16.37 -7.98 -3.06
CA ALA A 767 15.80 -6.66 -2.82
C ALA A 767 14.77 -6.66 -1.67
N ILE A 768 13.88 -7.66 -1.61
CA ILE A 768 12.94 -7.83 -0.49
C ILE A 768 13.68 -8.12 0.82
N ALA A 769 14.66 -9.02 0.79
CA ALA A 769 15.45 -9.35 1.98
C ALA A 769 16.17 -8.10 2.52
N LEU A 770 16.73 -7.29 1.62
CA LEU A 770 17.38 -6.03 1.97
C LEU A 770 16.39 -5.02 2.57
N LYS A 771 15.18 -4.89 2.00
CA LYS A 771 14.11 -4.05 2.54
C LYS A 771 13.69 -4.46 3.95
N GLU A 772 13.45 -5.75 4.16
CA GLU A 772 13.09 -6.29 5.48
C GLU A 772 14.24 -6.16 6.49
N GLN A 773 15.48 -6.33 6.03
CA GLN A 773 16.64 -6.11 6.88
C GLN A 773 16.75 -4.64 7.29
N ALA A 774 16.63 -3.69 6.35
CA ALA A 774 16.66 -2.25 6.66
C ALA A 774 15.59 -1.85 7.70
N LYS A 775 14.40 -2.44 7.62
CA LYS A 775 13.29 -2.19 8.55
C LYS A 775 13.56 -2.72 9.96
N ASN A 776 14.17 -3.90 10.09
CA ASN A 776 14.29 -4.62 11.37
C ASN A 776 15.69 -4.49 12.01
N GLU A 777 16.68 -4.04 11.24
CA GLU A 777 18.09 -3.97 11.62
C GLU A 777 18.67 -2.59 11.26
N PRO A 778 18.11 -1.49 11.79
CA PRO A 778 18.55 -0.13 11.47
C PRO A 778 19.93 0.18 12.06
N GLY A 779 20.60 1.17 11.47
CA GLY A 779 21.92 1.64 11.91
C GLY A 779 23.07 0.77 11.40
N TYR A 780 24.27 1.04 11.92
CA TYR A 780 25.50 0.37 11.51
C TYR A 780 25.52 -1.14 11.78
N GLN A 781 26.37 -1.84 11.04
CA GLN A 781 26.53 -3.28 11.13
C GLN A 781 28.01 -3.65 11.31
N LEU A 782 28.29 -4.74 12.02
CA LEU A 782 29.64 -5.31 12.09
C LEU A 782 29.72 -6.52 11.16
N LEU A 783 30.62 -6.46 10.19
CA LEU A 783 31.09 -7.61 9.44
C LEU A 783 32.13 -8.36 10.26
N VAL A 784 31.84 -9.62 10.57
CA VAL A 784 32.68 -10.50 11.36
C VAL A 784 33.19 -11.62 10.46
N ILE A 785 34.51 -11.67 10.26
CA ILE A 785 35.19 -12.64 9.40
C ILE A 785 35.90 -13.67 10.26
N SER A 786 35.45 -14.92 10.23
CA SER A 786 36.07 -16.03 10.94
C SER A 786 37.51 -16.27 10.46
N ALA A 787 38.51 -16.19 11.34
CA ALA A 787 39.89 -16.52 10.95
C ALA A 787 40.09 -18.00 10.61
N THR A 788 39.26 -18.89 11.17
CA THR A 788 39.38 -20.34 10.93
C THR A 788 38.65 -20.81 9.69
N SER A 789 37.48 -20.24 9.39
CA SER A 789 36.62 -20.70 8.29
C SER A 789 36.49 -19.71 7.13
N GLY A 790 36.97 -18.47 7.30
CA GLY A 790 36.77 -17.38 6.35
C GLY A 790 35.31 -16.88 6.24
N LYS A 791 34.35 -17.53 6.93
CA LYS A 791 32.93 -17.17 6.90
C LYS A 791 32.70 -15.75 7.42
N GLN A 792 31.80 -15.03 6.77
CA GLN A 792 31.47 -13.65 7.10
C GLN A 792 30.06 -13.58 7.67
N ILE A 793 29.92 -13.17 8.93
CA ILE A 793 28.60 -12.95 9.53
C ILE A 793 28.41 -11.46 9.82
N THR A 794 27.18 -10.99 9.71
CA THR A 794 26.85 -9.60 10.02
C THR A 794 26.14 -9.52 11.37
N LEU A 795 26.61 -8.62 12.24
CA LEU A 795 25.94 -8.26 13.48
C LEU A 795 25.27 -6.90 13.35
N THR A 796 24.04 -6.78 13.83
CA THR A 796 23.21 -5.58 13.70
C THR A 796 22.60 -5.16 15.03
N ASN A 797 21.86 -4.04 15.04
CA ASN A 797 21.30 -3.44 16.25
C ASN A 797 22.37 -3.15 17.31
N LEU A 798 23.55 -2.71 16.86
CA LEU A 798 24.74 -2.59 17.70
C LEU A 798 24.53 -1.62 18.87
N LEU A 799 23.81 -0.52 18.63
CA LEU A 799 23.50 0.50 19.65
C LEU A 799 22.69 -0.01 20.83
N LYS A 800 21.79 -0.97 20.57
CA LYS A 800 20.97 -1.57 21.61
C LYS A 800 21.84 -2.22 22.69
N TYR A 801 23.05 -2.65 22.33
CA TYR A 801 23.95 -3.40 23.20
C TYR A 801 25.24 -2.65 23.55
N ASN A 802 25.72 -1.76 22.67
CA ASN A 802 26.83 -0.82 22.90
C ASN A 802 28.07 -1.45 23.58
N HIS A 803 28.61 -2.52 22.99
CA HIS A 803 29.68 -3.31 23.61
C HIS A 803 31.03 -2.57 23.64
N PRO A 804 31.59 -2.21 24.81
CA PRO A 804 32.69 -1.24 24.99
C PRO A 804 34.05 -1.62 24.37
N SER A 805 34.14 -2.77 23.70
CA SER A 805 35.39 -3.31 23.15
C SER A 805 35.25 -3.94 21.77
N VAL A 806 34.02 -3.95 21.23
CA VAL A 806 33.77 -4.37 19.84
C VAL A 806 33.25 -3.18 19.05
N TRP A 807 32.27 -2.47 19.61
CA TRP A 807 31.68 -1.27 19.04
C TRP A 807 31.10 -0.44 20.19
N SER A 808 31.58 0.80 20.31
CA SER A 808 30.91 1.82 21.10
C SER A 808 30.70 3.05 20.24
N SER A 809 29.67 3.83 20.56
CA SER A 809 29.42 5.12 19.89
C SER A 809 30.66 6.03 19.92
N GLN A 810 31.53 5.91 20.93
CA GLN A 810 32.68 6.81 21.12
C GLN A 810 34.00 6.35 20.47
N SER A 811 34.12 5.12 19.93
CA SER A 811 35.46 4.47 19.86
C SER A 811 35.88 3.80 18.55
N ILE A 812 35.26 4.06 17.40
CA ILE A 812 35.80 3.51 16.14
C ILE A 812 37.01 4.26 15.63
N ALA A 813 37.03 5.58 15.77
CA ALA A 813 38.12 6.40 15.22
C ALA A 813 39.49 6.11 15.86
N GLU A 814 39.54 5.63 17.11
CA GLU A 814 40.79 5.44 17.86
C GLU A 814 41.36 4.02 17.84
N ARG A 815 40.73 3.05 17.17
CA ARG A 815 41.31 1.71 17.03
C ARG A 815 41.12 1.19 15.61
N GLY A 816 42.14 1.41 14.78
CA GLY A 816 42.29 0.66 13.54
C GLY A 816 42.15 -0.84 13.82
N ALA A 817 41.11 -1.44 13.26
CA ALA A 817 40.80 -2.88 13.27
C ALA A 817 40.89 -3.57 14.64
N VAL A 818 39.75 -4.00 15.21
CA VAL A 818 39.75 -5.06 16.23
C VAL A 818 40.34 -6.31 15.55
N ALA A 819 41.63 -6.57 15.81
CA ALA A 819 42.43 -7.45 14.99
C ALA A 819 41.83 -8.86 14.92
N HIS A 820 41.47 -9.45 16.07
CA HIS A 820 40.87 -10.78 16.15
C HIS A 820 40.13 -10.95 17.50
N MET A 821 38.90 -11.47 17.52
CA MET A 821 38.15 -11.73 18.76
C MET A 821 37.33 -13.03 18.74
N ASP A 822 37.15 -13.63 19.91
CA ASP A 822 36.31 -14.81 20.06
C ASP A 822 34.85 -14.42 20.29
N LEU A 823 33.96 -14.84 19.39
CA LEU A 823 32.52 -14.64 19.51
C LEU A 823 31.81 -15.95 19.78
N LYS A 824 30.82 -15.95 20.67
CA LYS A 824 29.92 -17.09 20.88
C LYS A 824 28.50 -16.68 20.52
N LEU A 825 27.77 -17.57 19.84
CA LEU A 825 26.38 -17.33 19.46
C LEU A 825 25.44 -17.92 20.52
N ILE A 826 24.44 -17.15 20.96
CA ILE A 826 23.43 -17.59 21.94
C ILE A 826 22.03 -17.14 21.50
N THR A 827 20.99 -17.76 22.06
CA THR A 827 19.60 -17.31 21.88
C THR A 827 19.17 -16.42 23.04
N LYS A 828 18.59 -15.26 22.74
CA LYS A 828 17.93 -14.38 23.71
C LYS A 828 16.61 -13.90 23.13
N SER A 829 15.50 -14.10 23.85
CA SER A 829 14.15 -13.70 23.42
C SER A 829 13.80 -14.17 21.99
N ASN A 830 14.08 -15.44 21.67
CA ASN A 830 13.91 -16.06 20.35
C ASN A 830 14.72 -15.44 19.19
N GLN A 831 15.76 -14.65 19.49
CA GLN A 831 16.69 -14.11 18.50
C GLN A 831 18.11 -14.63 18.75
N LEU A 832 18.85 -14.94 17.67
CA LEU A 832 20.26 -15.30 17.76
C LEU A 832 21.09 -14.02 17.91
N VAL A 833 21.92 -13.98 18.94
CA VAL A 833 22.81 -12.85 19.26
C VAL A 833 24.24 -13.34 19.40
N ALA A 834 25.20 -12.48 19.07
CA ALA A 834 26.61 -12.74 19.32
C ALA A 834 27.04 -12.09 20.63
N ILE A 835 27.80 -12.83 21.44
CA ILE A 835 28.43 -12.35 22.67
C ILE A 835 29.96 -12.35 22.51
N ALA A 836 30.63 -11.36 23.10
CA ALA A 836 32.08 -11.26 23.21
C ALA A 836 32.47 -11.01 24.67
N GLN A 837 33.74 -11.25 25.01
CA GLN A 837 34.27 -10.90 26.32
C GLN A 837 34.68 -9.44 26.39
N THR A 838 34.40 -8.78 27.52
CA THR A 838 34.96 -7.48 27.85
C THR A 838 36.41 -7.62 28.34
N PRO A 839 37.34 -6.72 27.97
CA PRO A 839 38.69 -6.65 28.51
C PRO A 839 38.68 -6.16 29.97
N GLY A 840 39.66 -6.60 30.76
CA GLY A 840 39.83 -6.22 32.17
C GLY A 840 40.09 -7.41 33.09
N GLU A 841 40.30 -7.14 34.39
CA GLU A 841 40.63 -8.16 35.41
C GLU A 841 39.50 -9.20 35.63
N ASN A 842 38.25 -8.87 35.26
CA ASN A 842 37.09 -9.77 35.34
C ASN A 842 36.29 -9.79 34.01
N PRO A 843 36.74 -10.53 32.99
CA PRO A 843 36.09 -10.57 31.68
C PRO A 843 34.69 -11.16 31.76
N ARG A 844 33.67 -10.41 31.30
CA ARG A 844 32.28 -10.86 31.22
C ARG A 844 31.84 -11.00 29.77
N TRP A 845 31.08 -12.05 29.48
CA TRP A 845 30.43 -12.21 28.19
C TRP A 845 29.24 -11.26 28.09
N GLN A 846 29.32 -10.30 27.17
CA GLN A 846 28.25 -9.33 26.90
C GLN A 846 27.81 -9.42 25.44
N ILE A 847 26.58 -8.99 25.16
CA ILE A 847 26.03 -9.01 23.81
C ILE A 847 26.72 -7.93 22.99
N VAL A 848 27.14 -8.30 21.79
CA VAL A 848 27.72 -7.40 20.79
C VAL A 848 26.64 -6.88 19.86
N GLY A 849 25.78 -7.78 19.37
CA GLY A 849 24.78 -7.47 18.37
C GLY A 849 23.87 -8.66 18.08
N ASN A 850 22.76 -8.37 17.40
CA ASN A 850 21.90 -9.38 16.82
C ASN A 850 22.61 -9.99 15.61
N VAL A 851 22.57 -11.31 15.44
CA VAL A 851 23.05 -11.92 14.18
C VAL A 851 22.01 -11.66 13.10
N SER A 852 22.42 -11.12 11.95
CA SER A 852 21.51 -10.82 10.85
C SER A 852 20.81 -12.10 10.35
N ARG A 853 19.56 -11.97 9.91
CA ARG A 853 18.81 -13.13 9.39
C ARG A 853 19.47 -13.75 8.16
N SER A 854 20.12 -12.93 7.32
CA SER A 854 20.88 -13.39 6.15
C SER A 854 22.04 -14.29 6.56
N SER A 855 22.88 -13.86 7.51
CA SER A 855 24.01 -14.65 7.98
C SER A 855 23.58 -15.94 8.69
N ILE A 856 22.47 -15.92 9.45
CA ILE A 856 21.91 -17.15 10.06
C ILE A 856 21.60 -18.19 8.98
N THR A 857 20.94 -17.75 7.91
CA THR A 857 20.47 -18.63 6.83
C THR A 857 21.64 -19.11 5.96
N GLU A 858 22.51 -18.19 5.53
CA GLU A 858 23.64 -18.46 4.64
C GLU A 858 24.66 -19.43 5.25
N HIS A 859 24.92 -19.30 6.54
CA HIS A 859 25.93 -20.09 7.23
C HIS A 859 25.36 -21.14 8.18
N ASN A 860 24.03 -21.33 8.19
CA ASN A 860 23.30 -22.26 9.06
C ASN A 860 23.71 -22.12 10.53
N LEU A 861 23.76 -20.88 11.01
CA LEU A 861 24.27 -20.53 12.34
C LEU A 861 23.31 -20.99 13.42
N LYS A 862 23.85 -21.58 14.50
CA LYS A 862 23.09 -22.12 15.62
C LYS A 862 23.65 -21.62 16.96
N PRO A 863 22.83 -21.60 18.02
CA PRO A 863 23.30 -21.32 19.36
C PRO A 863 24.40 -22.31 19.76
N GLY A 864 25.41 -21.83 20.49
CA GLY A 864 26.57 -22.61 20.93
C GLY A 864 27.74 -22.62 19.96
N MET A 865 27.59 -22.13 18.72
CA MET A 865 28.71 -21.96 17.79
C MET A 865 29.66 -20.86 18.26
N THR A 866 30.96 -21.04 18.01
CA THR A 866 32.02 -20.10 18.38
C THR A 866 32.83 -19.73 17.14
N LEU A 867 33.09 -18.43 16.96
CA LEU A 867 33.98 -17.88 15.94
C LEU A 867 35.26 -17.45 16.65
N LYS A 868 36.32 -18.25 16.50
CA LYS A 868 37.61 -17.94 17.13
C LYS A 868 38.44 -17.00 16.29
N GLY A 869 39.07 -16.02 16.94
CA GLY A 869 39.93 -15.03 16.30
C GLY A 869 39.25 -14.30 15.14
N ALA A 870 37.98 -13.97 15.23
CA ALA A 870 37.27 -13.32 14.13
C ALA A 870 37.74 -11.87 13.94
N LYS A 871 38.07 -11.48 12.70
CA LYS A 871 38.31 -10.08 12.34
C LYS A 871 36.95 -9.37 12.32
N VAL A 872 36.87 -8.18 12.90
CA VAL A 872 35.62 -7.40 12.92
C VAL A 872 35.84 -6.07 12.19
N GLU A 873 34.91 -5.73 11.31
CA GLU A 873 34.92 -4.52 10.48
C GLU A 873 33.54 -3.87 10.54
N LEU A 874 33.49 -2.55 10.73
CA LEU A 874 32.22 -1.83 10.70
C LEU A 874 31.85 -1.47 9.26
N ILE A 875 30.61 -1.73 8.89
CA ILE A 875 30.04 -1.40 7.58
C ILE A 875 28.79 -0.52 7.73
N PRO A 876 28.41 0.26 6.69
CA PRO A 876 27.24 1.13 6.73
C PRO A 876 25.94 0.37 6.99
N GLY A 877 24.97 1.05 7.55
CA GLY A 877 23.59 0.56 7.59
C GLY A 877 22.96 0.51 6.19
N ILE A 878 21.87 -0.24 6.07
CA ILE A 878 21.13 -0.33 4.80
C ILE A 878 20.25 0.93 4.66
N THR A 879 20.54 1.75 3.65
CA THR A 879 19.77 2.97 3.39
C THR A 879 18.54 2.70 2.51
N THR A 880 17.51 3.55 2.60
CA THR A 880 16.33 3.48 1.72
C THR A 880 16.72 3.56 0.24
N LEU A 881 17.73 4.37 -0.09
CA LEU A 881 18.26 4.50 -1.44
C LEU A 881 18.96 3.21 -1.91
N ALA A 882 19.67 2.50 -1.03
CA ALA A 882 20.24 1.19 -1.34
C ALA A 882 19.14 0.15 -1.63
N VAL A 883 18.04 0.17 -0.87
CA VAL A 883 16.87 -0.67 -1.15
C VAL A 883 16.28 -0.34 -2.53
N LYS A 884 16.06 0.96 -2.84
CA LYS A 884 15.57 1.39 -4.16
C LYS A 884 16.53 0.98 -5.28
N ALA A 885 17.84 1.11 -5.08
CA ALA A 885 18.86 0.70 -6.04
C ALA A 885 18.82 -0.82 -6.32
N LYS A 886 18.61 -1.66 -5.31
CA LYS A 886 18.43 -3.10 -5.51
C LYS A 886 17.17 -3.47 -6.29
N PHE A 887 16.05 -2.78 -6.06
CA PHE A 887 14.88 -2.95 -6.94
C PHE A 887 15.16 -2.47 -8.37
N LYS A 888 15.93 -1.39 -8.54
CA LYS A 888 16.37 -0.89 -9.85
C LYS A 888 17.28 -1.87 -10.59
N GLU A 889 18.12 -2.63 -9.88
CA GLU A 889 18.95 -3.70 -10.47
C GLU A 889 18.06 -4.78 -11.12
N ALA A 890 17.01 -5.23 -10.43
CA ALA A 890 16.04 -6.16 -11.00
C ALA A 890 15.32 -5.57 -12.22
N GLN A 891 14.96 -4.28 -12.20
CA GLN A 891 14.36 -3.59 -13.34
C GLN A 891 15.33 -3.47 -14.53
N ALA A 892 16.60 -3.16 -14.28
CA ALA A 892 17.63 -3.08 -15.31
C ALA A 892 17.90 -4.45 -15.95
N PHE A 893 17.87 -5.53 -15.16
CA PHE A 893 17.94 -6.90 -15.68
C PHE A 893 16.75 -7.21 -16.60
N VAL A 894 15.53 -6.87 -16.18
CA VAL A 894 14.32 -7.00 -16.99
C VAL A 894 14.47 -6.26 -18.32
N GLU A 895 14.90 -4.99 -18.30
CA GLU A 895 15.06 -4.20 -19.52
C GLU A 895 16.17 -4.75 -20.43
N LYS A 896 17.25 -5.27 -19.86
CA LYS A 896 18.31 -5.96 -20.61
C LYS A 896 17.77 -7.21 -21.31
N VAL A 897 16.97 -8.03 -20.63
CA VAL A 897 16.33 -9.20 -21.24
C VAL A 897 15.38 -8.76 -22.35
N ARG A 898 14.56 -7.73 -22.11
CA ARG A 898 13.61 -7.19 -23.09
C ARG A 898 14.30 -6.66 -24.34
N THR A 899 15.30 -5.80 -24.19
CA THR A 899 16.07 -5.25 -25.32
C THR A 899 16.85 -6.33 -26.07
N SER A 900 17.50 -7.27 -25.37
CA SER A 900 18.20 -8.38 -26.03
C SER A 900 17.29 -9.38 -26.75
N THR A 901 15.98 -9.35 -26.48
CA THR A 901 14.96 -10.15 -27.17
C THR A 901 14.15 -9.33 -28.20
N GLN A 902 14.25 -8.00 -28.19
CA GLN A 902 13.63 -7.09 -29.16
C GLN A 902 14.58 -6.62 -30.27
N LEU A 903 15.89 -6.61 -30.05
CA LEU A 903 16.91 -6.21 -31.03
C LEU A 903 17.11 -7.26 -32.13
N SER A 904 16.17 -7.37 -33.08
CA SER A 904 16.44 -7.97 -34.40
C SER A 904 15.30 -7.68 -35.39
N ASP A 905 15.48 -6.68 -36.25
CA ASP A 905 14.57 -6.31 -37.34
C ASP A 905 14.58 -7.32 -38.54
N CYS A 906 14.97 -8.58 -38.30
CA CYS A 906 15.03 -9.65 -39.31
C CYS A 906 14.01 -10.74 -38.99
N SER A 907 13.22 -11.15 -39.99
CA SER A 907 12.10 -12.10 -39.88
C SER A 907 12.46 -13.48 -39.29
N GLU A 908 13.71 -13.95 -39.44
CA GLU A 908 14.20 -15.20 -38.85
C GLU A 908 14.36 -15.13 -37.32
N HIS A 909 14.64 -13.95 -36.74
CA HIS A 909 14.92 -13.80 -35.31
C HIS A 909 13.67 -13.43 -34.49
N ALA A 910 12.57 -13.00 -35.13
CA ALA A 910 11.27 -12.80 -34.48
C ALA A 910 10.69 -14.12 -33.95
N ALA A 911 10.91 -15.23 -34.68
CA ALA A 911 10.55 -16.57 -34.24
C ALA A 911 11.33 -16.99 -32.96
N ASP A 912 12.60 -16.61 -32.86
CA ASP A 912 13.45 -16.87 -31.69
C ASP A 912 13.01 -16.04 -30.47
N ALA A 913 12.57 -14.80 -30.67
CA ALA A 913 12.01 -13.95 -29.62
C ALA A 913 10.71 -14.54 -29.04
N HIS A 914 9.77 -14.96 -29.89
CA HIS A 914 8.54 -15.63 -29.47
C HIS A 914 8.81 -16.98 -28.77
N SER A 915 9.75 -17.76 -29.28
CA SER A 915 10.24 -19.00 -28.67
C SER A 915 10.79 -18.77 -27.25
N MET A 916 11.58 -17.71 -27.05
CA MET A 916 12.10 -17.32 -25.74
C MET A 916 10.98 -16.87 -24.77
N GLN A 917 10.02 -16.09 -25.25
CA GLN A 917 8.86 -15.65 -24.46
C GLN A 917 8.04 -16.85 -23.96
N SER A 918 7.71 -17.79 -24.86
CA SER A 918 7.02 -19.03 -24.51
C SER A 918 7.81 -19.87 -23.51
N ALA A 919 9.14 -19.95 -23.66
CA ALA A 919 10.00 -20.68 -22.74
C ALA A 919 10.00 -20.04 -21.33
N ILE A 920 10.14 -18.72 -21.24
CA ILE A 920 10.08 -17.97 -19.97
C ILE A 920 8.71 -18.13 -19.32
N TRP A 921 7.63 -18.04 -20.10
CA TRP A 921 6.27 -18.26 -19.61
C TRP A 921 6.13 -19.66 -19.00
N HIS A 922 6.45 -20.72 -19.74
CA HIS A 922 6.34 -22.09 -19.22
C HIS A 922 7.22 -22.35 -18.00
N VAL A 923 8.46 -21.85 -17.98
CA VAL A 923 9.34 -22.00 -16.83
C VAL A 923 8.78 -21.29 -15.60
N ALA A 924 8.24 -20.07 -15.76
CA ALA A 924 7.65 -19.30 -14.66
C ALA A 924 6.38 -19.96 -14.10
N HIS A 925 5.67 -20.73 -14.93
CA HIS A 925 4.44 -21.45 -14.59
C HIS A 925 4.66 -22.96 -14.31
N ALA A 926 5.92 -23.44 -14.25
CA ALA A 926 6.24 -24.84 -13.97
C ALA A 926 5.97 -25.18 -12.48
N SER A 927 5.06 -26.13 -12.21
CA SER A 927 4.59 -26.44 -10.86
C SER A 927 5.65 -27.06 -9.94
N LYS A 928 5.77 -26.55 -8.70
CA LYS A 928 6.35 -27.26 -7.54
C LYS A 928 5.65 -26.95 -6.20
N GLN A 929 4.41 -26.47 -6.17
CA GLN A 929 3.74 -26.07 -4.92
C GLN A 929 2.43 -26.84 -4.66
N LYS A 930 2.25 -27.30 -3.41
CA LYS A 930 1.03 -27.91 -2.87
C LYS A 930 0.35 -26.90 -1.94
N GLY A 931 -0.91 -26.56 -2.21
CA GLY A 931 -1.79 -25.85 -1.27
C GLY A 931 -2.33 -24.50 -1.78
N TYR A 932 -3.58 -24.20 -1.43
CA TYR A 932 -4.36 -23.00 -1.80
C TYR A 932 -3.76 -21.66 -1.32
N ALA A 933 -2.74 -21.69 -0.45
CA ALA A 933 -2.23 -20.48 0.19
C ALA A 933 -1.07 -19.79 -0.56
N ASN A 934 -0.36 -20.44 -1.48
CA ASN A 934 0.75 -19.82 -2.21
C ASN A 934 1.04 -20.55 -3.53
N TYR A 935 0.53 -20.04 -4.65
CA TYR A 935 1.03 -20.40 -5.99
C TYR A 935 2.20 -19.49 -6.38
N SER A 936 3.08 -19.94 -7.29
CA SER A 936 4.09 -19.07 -7.89
C SER A 936 3.37 -17.92 -8.59
N LYS A 937 3.70 -16.67 -8.25
CA LYS A 937 3.15 -15.48 -8.91
C LYS A 937 3.61 -15.33 -10.37
N ALA A 938 4.52 -16.17 -10.87
CA ALA A 938 5.09 -16.07 -12.22
C ALA A 938 5.56 -14.65 -12.60
N SER A 939 6.02 -13.86 -11.61
CA SER A 939 6.29 -12.42 -11.78
C SER A 939 7.27 -12.11 -12.90
N ALA A 940 8.25 -13.00 -13.15
CA ALA A 940 9.21 -12.84 -14.24
C ALA A 940 8.51 -12.70 -15.60
N ALA A 941 7.50 -13.52 -15.89
CA ALA A 941 6.83 -13.53 -17.18
C ALA A 941 6.06 -12.22 -17.44
N PHE A 942 5.29 -11.76 -16.45
CA PHE A 942 4.53 -10.51 -16.53
C PHE A 942 5.42 -9.26 -16.60
N ASN A 943 6.54 -9.27 -15.89
CA ASN A 943 7.40 -8.09 -15.82
C ASN A 943 8.35 -7.96 -17.01
N ILE A 944 8.73 -9.07 -17.68
CA ILE A 944 9.64 -9.02 -18.83
C ILE A 944 8.88 -8.69 -20.13
N PHE A 945 7.68 -9.25 -20.33
CA PHE A 945 6.92 -9.10 -21.59
C PHE A 945 5.45 -8.69 -21.38
N PRO A 946 5.15 -7.61 -20.64
CA PRO A 946 3.77 -7.23 -20.33
C PRO A 946 2.95 -6.90 -21.57
N GLU A 947 3.56 -6.22 -22.55
CA GLU A 947 2.90 -5.83 -23.81
C GLU A 947 2.48 -7.06 -24.63
N GLN A 948 3.33 -8.09 -24.69
CA GLN A 948 3.01 -9.33 -25.43
C GLN A 948 1.96 -10.16 -24.70
N VAL A 949 1.94 -10.13 -23.36
CA VAL A 949 0.86 -10.73 -22.58
C VAL A 949 -0.45 -10.00 -22.89
N ALA A 950 -0.47 -8.66 -22.85
CA ALA A 950 -1.65 -7.87 -23.19
C ALA A 950 -2.14 -8.15 -24.62
N GLU A 951 -1.24 -8.23 -25.60
CA GLU A 951 -1.59 -8.53 -26.99
C GLU A 951 -2.22 -9.93 -27.14
N ARG A 952 -1.65 -10.95 -26.49
CA ARG A 952 -2.22 -12.31 -26.53
C ARG A 952 -3.57 -12.43 -25.83
N VAL A 953 -3.87 -11.58 -24.85
CA VAL A 953 -5.18 -11.60 -24.17
C VAL A 953 -6.34 -11.28 -25.12
N LYS A 954 -6.08 -10.52 -26.20
CA LYS A 954 -7.09 -10.13 -27.20
C LYS A 954 -7.78 -11.32 -27.86
N GLU A 955 -7.10 -12.46 -27.94
CA GLU A 955 -7.67 -13.72 -28.42
C GLU A 955 -7.68 -14.78 -27.33
N PHE A 956 -8.69 -15.65 -27.32
CA PHE A 956 -8.72 -16.77 -26.40
C PHE A 956 -7.64 -17.79 -26.74
N GLN A 957 -6.73 -18.04 -25.78
CA GLN A 957 -5.55 -18.89 -26.01
C GLN A 957 -5.78 -20.37 -25.64
N PHE A 958 -6.74 -20.68 -24.77
CA PHE A 958 -6.95 -22.04 -24.24
C PHE A 958 -7.90 -22.88 -25.11
N LYS A 959 -7.59 -23.01 -26.40
CA LYS A 959 -8.47 -23.65 -27.41
C LYS A 959 -8.75 -25.13 -27.15
N GLU A 960 -7.84 -25.82 -26.47
CA GLU A 960 -7.98 -27.24 -26.10
C GLU A 960 -7.97 -27.40 -24.58
N LEU A 961 -9.09 -27.84 -24.01
CA LEU A 961 -9.19 -28.17 -22.59
C LEU A 961 -9.28 -29.67 -22.39
N THR A 962 -8.71 -30.18 -21.29
CA THR A 962 -8.78 -31.62 -20.99
C THR A 962 -9.92 -31.91 -20.01
N LEU A 963 -10.82 -32.82 -20.38
CA LEU A 963 -11.80 -33.41 -19.48
C LEU A 963 -11.24 -34.70 -18.86
N ALA A 964 -11.42 -34.85 -17.55
CA ALA A 964 -10.97 -36.01 -16.80
C ALA A 964 -12.15 -36.89 -16.37
N GLY A 965 -12.00 -38.21 -16.43
CA GLY A 965 -13.02 -39.12 -15.94
C GLY A 965 -14.21 -39.33 -16.88
N VAL A 966 -14.07 -39.09 -18.19
CA VAL A 966 -15.17 -39.24 -19.17
C VAL A 966 -15.74 -40.67 -19.28
N HIS A 967 -15.00 -41.67 -18.79
CA HIS A 967 -15.43 -43.08 -18.69
C HIS A 967 -16.25 -43.40 -17.43
N GLN A 968 -16.32 -42.47 -16.47
CA GLN A 968 -16.98 -42.71 -15.19
C GLN A 968 -18.51 -42.67 -15.36
N PRO A 969 -19.27 -43.37 -14.51
CA PRO A 969 -20.74 -43.31 -14.52
C PRO A 969 -21.31 -41.91 -14.29
N THR A 970 -20.50 -40.98 -13.79
CA THR A 970 -20.84 -39.56 -13.64
C THR A 970 -20.95 -38.82 -14.97
N ASN A 971 -20.52 -39.43 -16.08
CA ASN A 971 -20.84 -38.97 -17.44
C ASN A 971 -22.21 -39.51 -17.86
N GLU A 972 -23.22 -38.65 -17.78
CA GLU A 972 -24.62 -39.00 -18.05
C GLU A 972 -24.91 -39.24 -19.54
N TRP A 973 -24.00 -38.83 -20.42
CA TRP A 973 -24.08 -39.04 -21.87
C TRP A 973 -23.32 -40.28 -22.36
N GLY A 974 -22.44 -40.85 -21.53
CA GLY A 974 -21.51 -41.88 -21.96
C GLY A 974 -20.71 -41.45 -23.20
N GLY A 975 -20.66 -42.29 -24.24
CA GLY A 975 -19.93 -42.01 -25.48
C GLY A 975 -20.72 -41.28 -26.58
N GLN A 976 -21.96 -40.86 -26.34
CA GLN A 976 -22.86 -40.36 -27.39
C GLN A 976 -22.42 -39.03 -28.02
N LEU A 977 -21.66 -38.24 -27.27
CA LEU A 977 -21.15 -36.92 -27.67
C LEU A 977 -19.75 -36.99 -28.31
N ASN A 978 -19.15 -38.17 -28.41
CA ASN A 978 -17.82 -38.34 -28.97
C ASN A 978 -17.77 -37.86 -30.43
N HIS A 979 -16.78 -37.04 -30.74
CA HIS A 979 -16.53 -36.36 -32.02
C HIS A 979 -17.65 -35.44 -32.49
N LYS A 980 -18.59 -35.07 -31.61
CA LYS A 980 -19.65 -34.10 -31.91
C LYS A 980 -19.29 -32.73 -31.36
N THR A 981 -19.70 -31.72 -32.10
CA THR A 981 -19.78 -30.34 -31.61
C THR A 981 -21.02 -30.21 -30.73
N VAL A 982 -20.83 -29.70 -29.51
CA VAL A 982 -21.88 -29.55 -28.50
C VAL A 982 -21.89 -28.13 -27.97
N GLU A 983 -23.08 -27.66 -27.59
CA GLU A 983 -23.22 -26.47 -26.77
C GLU A 983 -23.03 -26.87 -25.31
N PHE A 984 -22.05 -26.24 -24.66
CA PHE A 984 -21.63 -26.58 -23.32
C PHE A 984 -21.85 -25.41 -22.36
N GLU A 985 -21.97 -25.75 -21.08
CA GLU A 985 -21.98 -24.82 -19.95
C GLU A 985 -21.01 -25.30 -18.87
N VAL A 986 -20.25 -24.38 -18.28
CA VAL A 986 -19.35 -24.67 -17.15
C VAL A 986 -20.13 -24.49 -15.86
N ALA A 987 -20.15 -25.53 -15.03
CA ALA A 987 -20.85 -25.54 -13.74
C ALA A 987 -19.90 -25.93 -12.61
N LEU A 988 -20.27 -25.66 -11.35
CA LEU A 988 -19.61 -26.24 -10.17
C LEU A 988 -20.48 -27.36 -9.59
N GLU A 989 -19.93 -28.56 -9.42
CA GLU A 989 -20.66 -29.65 -8.78
C GLU A 989 -20.79 -29.44 -7.26
N THR A 990 -22.02 -29.19 -6.78
CA THR A 990 -22.30 -28.86 -5.38
C THR A 990 -22.89 -30.02 -4.56
N ARG A 991 -23.23 -31.16 -5.18
CA ARG A 991 -23.80 -32.30 -4.47
C ARG A 991 -22.71 -33.00 -3.64
N LYS A 992 -22.79 -32.88 -2.30
CA LYS A 992 -21.76 -33.35 -1.35
C LYS A 992 -21.32 -34.82 -1.54
N ASN A 993 -22.23 -35.69 -1.98
CA ASN A 993 -21.96 -37.12 -2.16
C ASN A 993 -21.54 -37.50 -3.60
N HIS A 994 -21.43 -36.53 -4.50
CA HIS A 994 -21.08 -36.78 -5.90
C HIS A 994 -19.56 -36.92 -6.08
N PRO A 995 -19.03 -37.87 -6.89
CA PRO A 995 -17.58 -38.06 -7.06
C PRO A 995 -16.81 -36.85 -7.62
N ASN A 996 -17.51 -35.95 -8.30
CA ASN A 996 -16.95 -34.70 -8.82
C ASN A 996 -17.23 -33.49 -7.91
N PHE A 997 -17.67 -33.69 -6.66
CA PHE A 997 -17.95 -32.60 -5.72
C PHE A 997 -16.83 -31.56 -5.68
N ASN A 998 -17.22 -30.28 -5.74
CA ASN A 998 -16.36 -29.11 -5.75
C ASN A 998 -15.41 -29.00 -6.96
N LYS A 999 -15.74 -29.67 -8.08
CA LYS A 999 -15.00 -29.52 -9.36
C LYS A 999 -15.84 -28.75 -10.37
N ARG A 1000 -15.16 -27.98 -11.22
CA ARG A 1000 -15.79 -27.37 -12.41
C ARG A 1000 -16.07 -28.47 -13.43
N VAL A 1001 -17.33 -28.61 -13.84
CA VAL A 1001 -17.82 -29.66 -14.75
C VAL A 1001 -18.42 -29.06 -16.01
N ILE A 1002 -18.37 -29.84 -17.08
CA ILE A 1002 -19.04 -29.50 -18.35
C ILE A 1002 -20.43 -30.11 -18.34
N LEU A 1003 -21.44 -29.26 -18.56
CA LEU A 1003 -22.83 -29.64 -18.79
C LEU A 1003 -23.16 -29.50 -20.27
N VAL A 1004 -23.95 -30.44 -20.80
CA VAL A 1004 -24.56 -30.40 -22.13
C VAL A 1004 -26.03 -30.75 -21.94
N GLU A 1005 -26.93 -29.85 -22.34
CA GLU A 1005 -28.38 -29.95 -22.10
C GLU A 1005 -28.74 -30.24 -20.63
N GLY A 1006 -28.04 -29.59 -19.70
CA GLY A 1006 -28.24 -29.75 -18.25
C GLY A 1006 -27.65 -31.03 -17.64
N LYS A 1007 -27.15 -31.96 -18.46
CA LYS A 1007 -26.53 -33.22 -18.01
C LYS A 1007 -25.01 -33.11 -17.96
N GLN A 1008 -24.40 -33.70 -16.95
CA GLN A 1008 -22.97 -33.67 -16.73
C GLN A 1008 -22.21 -34.62 -17.66
N VAL A 1009 -21.19 -34.10 -18.33
CA VAL A 1009 -20.26 -34.87 -19.17
C VAL A 1009 -19.05 -35.32 -18.33
N ALA A 1010 -18.26 -34.37 -17.83
CA ALA A 1010 -17.07 -34.64 -17.02
C ALA A 1010 -16.49 -33.36 -16.40
N PRO A 1011 -15.68 -33.48 -15.33
CA PRO A 1011 -14.90 -32.37 -14.79
C PRO A 1011 -13.77 -31.94 -15.73
N LEU A 1012 -13.48 -30.65 -15.75
CA LEU A 1012 -12.24 -30.11 -16.32
C LEU A 1012 -11.04 -30.60 -15.48
N SER A 1013 -9.99 -31.04 -16.15
CA SER A 1013 -8.76 -31.52 -15.51
C SER A 1013 -8.07 -30.40 -14.73
N GLU A 1014 -7.64 -30.68 -13.50
CA GLU A 1014 -6.87 -29.74 -12.66
C GLU A 1014 -5.50 -29.36 -13.26
N GLN A 1015 -5.06 -30.06 -14.31
CA GLN A 1015 -3.85 -29.75 -15.09
C GLN A 1015 -4.12 -28.81 -16.28
N SER A 1016 -5.39 -28.60 -16.62
CA SER A 1016 -5.82 -27.76 -17.74
C SER A 1016 -6.42 -26.45 -17.21
N TYR A 1017 -6.51 -25.45 -18.09
CA TYR A 1017 -7.17 -24.19 -17.77
C TYR A 1017 -8.63 -24.44 -17.38
N GLN A 1018 -9.09 -23.68 -16.39
CA GLN A 1018 -10.43 -23.78 -15.83
C GLN A 1018 -11.21 -22.55 -16.26
N LEU A 1019 -12.17 -22.73 -17.17
CA LEU A 1019 -13.06 -21.64 -17.56
C LEU A 1019 -13.87 -21.12 -16.36
N PRO A 1020 -14.25 -19.82 -16.33
CA PRO A 1020 -15.12 -19.28 -15.29
C PRO A 1020 -16.45 -20.05 -15.19
N ILE A 1021 -16.96 -20.22 -13.97
CA ILE A 1021 -18.26 -20.88 -13.74
C ILE A 1021 -19.36 -20.05 -14.41
N GLY A 1022 -20.28 -20.71 -15.11
CA GLY A 1022 -21.35 -20.08 -15.89
C GLY A 1022 -20.97 -19.77 -17.35
N THR A 1023 -19.71 -20.01 -17.76
CA THR A 1023 -19.30 -19.83 -19.17
C THR A 1023 -20.05 -20.80 -20.07
N LYS A 1024 -20.54 -20.31 -21.22
CA LYS A 1024 -21.19 -21.10 -22.26
C LYS A 1024 -20.43 -21.00 -23.58
N GLY A 1025 -20.60 -21.98 -24.47
CA GLY A 1025 -20.04 -21.91 -25.81
C GLY A 1025 -20.22 -23.21 -26.59
N LYS A 1026 -19.55 -23.30 -27.74
CA LYS A 1026 -19.50 -24.48 -28.60
C LYS A 1026 -18.12 -25.12 -28.53
N ALA A 1027 -18.09 -26.44 -28.47
CA ALA A 1027 -16.86 -27.19 -28.49
C ALA A 1027 -17.05 -28.60 -29.08
N THR A 1028 -15.99 -29.14 -29.68
CA THR A 1028 -15.97 -30.52 -30.16
C THR A 1028 -15.31 -31.43 -29.12
N LEU A 1029 -16.03 -32.47 -28.70
CA LEU A 1029 -15.53 -33.44 -27.72
C LEU A 1029 -14.80 -34.58 -28.42
N THR A 1030 -13.48 -34.68 -28.25
CA THR A 1030 -12.66 -35.74 -28.85
C THR A 1030 -12.07 -36.65 -27.77
N PRO A 1031 -12.53 -37.91 -27.63
CA PRO A 1031 -11.93 -38.84 -26.68
C PRO A 1031 -10.44 -39.06 -26.99
N ALA A 1032 -9.61 -39.09 -25.96
CA ALA A 1032 -8.21 -39.44 -26.14
C ALA A 1032 -8.08 -40.93 -26.55
N PRO A 1033 -7.00 -41.34 -27.24
CA PRO A 1033 -6.76 -42.74 -27.52
C PRO A 1033 -6.75 -43.58 -26.23
N SER A 1034 -7.32 -44.78 -26.33
CA SER A 1034 -7.45 -45.70 -25.19
C SER A 1034 -6.06 -46.04 -24.63
N THR A 1035 -5.86 -45.85 -23.32
CA THR A 1035 -4.59 -46.16 -22.65
C THR A 1035 -4.55 -47.58 -22.07
N SER A 1036 -5.67 -48.29 -22.15
CA SER A 1036 -5.78 -49.70 -21.77
C SER A 1036 -6.72 -50.46 -22.69
N CYS A 1037 -6.55 -51.78 -22.75
CA CYS A 1037 -7.47 -52.70 -23.38
C CYS A 1037 -7.77 -53.86 -22.42
N THR A 1038 -8.84 -54.59 -22.73
CA THR A 1038 -9.22 -55.81 -22.03
C THR A 1038 -9.08 -56.98 -22.98
N ALA A 1039 -8.31 -57.97 -22.54
CA ALA A 1039 -8.20 -59.27 -23.19
C ALA A 1039 -9.21 -60.23 -22.58
N THR A 1040 -10.13 -60.73 -23.40
CA THR A 1040 -11.19 -61.65 -22.96
C THR A 1040 -10.96 -63.04 -23.53
N THR A 1041 -10.77 -64.02 -22.65
CA THR A 1041 -10.64 -65.44 -23.03
C THR A 1041 -11.96 -66.01 -23.56
N ALA A 1042 -11.92 -67.13 -24.28
CA ALA A 1042 -13.12 -67.82 -24.76
C ALA A 1042 -14.13 -68.21 -23.65
N LYS A 1043 -13.65 -68.38 -22.40
CA LYS A 1043 -14.48 -68.67 -21.22
C LYS A 1043 -15.03 -67.42 -20.52
N GLY A 1044 -14.83 -66.23 -21.10
CA GLY A 1044 -15.32 -64.96 -20.55
C GLY A 1044 -14.43 -64.31 -19.49
N ASN A 1045 -13.29 -64.91 -19.12
CA ASN A 1045 -12.35 -64.28 -18.18
C ASN A 1045 -11.65 -63.09 -18.82
N THR A 1046 -11.55 -61.98 -18.08
CA THR A 1046 -10.98 -60.71 -18.55
C THR A 1046 -9.64 -60.38 -17.90
N ILE A 1047 -8.66 -59.93 -18.69
CA ILE A 1047 -7.36 -59.42 -18.24
C ILE A 1047 -7.23 -57.98 -18.73
N LYS A 1048 -7.07 -57.03 -17.81
CA LYS A 1048 -6.89 -55.62 -18.14
C LYS A 1048 -5.40 -55.32 -18.35
N ILE A 1049 -5.10 -54.71 -19.49
CA ILE A 1049 -3.75 -54.38 -19.93
C ILE A 1049 -3.69 -52.87 -20.11
N GLY A 1050 -2.90 -52.20 -19.28
CA GLY A 1050 -2.72 -50.75 -19.29
C GLY A 1050 -1.40 -50.31 -19.90
N GLN A 1051 -1.18 -49.00 -19.90
CA GLN A 1051 0.03 -48.35 -20.41
C GLN A 1051 0.30 -48.57 -21.91
N LEU A 1052 -0.75 -48.80 -22.72
CA LEU A 1052 -0.63 -48.97 -24.19
C LEU A 1052 0.25 -47.87 -24.83
N LYS A 1053 0.10 -46.62 -24.37
CA LYS A 1053 0.87 -45.45 -24.84
C LYS A 1053 2.39 -45.52 -24.64
N LYS A 1054 2.90 -46.41 -23.79
CA LYS A 1054 4.35 -46.53 -23.51
C LYS A 1054 5.04 -47.59 -24.35
N TYR A 1055 4.30 -48.34 -25.14
CA TYR A 1055 4.77 -49.52 -25.86
C TYR A 1055 4.36 -49.45 -27.34
N GLU A 1056 4.57 -50.53 -28.08
CA GLU A 1056 4.54 -50.55 -29.54
C GLU A 1056 3.14 -50.43 -30.17
N PHE A 1057 2.08 -50.38 -29.35
CA PHE A 1057 0.68 -50.30 -29.76
C PHE A 1057 0.03 -48.96 -29.37
N GLU A 1058 0.83 -47.91 -29.19
CA GLU A 1058 0.33 -46.56 -28.92
C GLU A 1058 -0.69 -46.10 -29.98
N GLY A 1059 -1.84 -45.59 -29.53
CA GLY A 1059 -2.89 -45.05 -30.40
C GLY A 1059 -3.78 -46.09 -31.08
N GLN A 1060 -3.44 -47.39 -31.02
CA GLN A 1060 -4.22 -48.43 -31.68
C GLN A 1060 -5.53 -48.76 -30.93
N THR A 1061 -6.60 -48.95 -31.68
CA THR A 1061 -7.92 -49.33 -31.14
C THR A 1061 -8.24 -50.78 -31.50
N PHE A 1062 -8.65 -51.55 -30.51
CA PHE A 1062 -9.02 -52.96 -30.67
C PHE A 1062 -10.53 -53.12 -30.52
N SER A 1063 -11.17 -53.82 -31.45
CA SER A 1063 -12.60 -54.12 -31.42
C SER A 1063 -12.81 -55.62 -31.60
N GLY A 1064 -12.63 -56.37 -30.51
CA GLY A 1064 -12.80 -57.83 -30.51
C GLY A 1064 -11.72 -58.59 -31.29
N VAL A 1065 -10.51 -58.03 -31.42
CA VAL A 1065 -9.44 -58.62 -32.23
C VAL A 1065 -8.92 -59.89 -31.57
N LYS A 1066 -9.05 -61.03 -32.25
CA LYS A 1066 -8.58 -62.32 -31.72
C LYS A 1066 -7.07 -62.45 -31.89
N CYS A 1067 -6.35 -62.75 -30.80
CA CYS A 1067 -4.91 -62.98 -30.83
C CYS A 1067 -4.47 -63.98 -29.74
N SER A 1068 -3.23 -64.47 -29.86
CA SER A 1068 -2.55 -65.16 -28.75
C SER A 1068 -1.79 -64.13 -27.91
N LEU A 1069 -2.07 -64.11 -26.61
CA LEU A 1069 -1.46 -63.21 -25.66
C LEU A 1069 -0.47 -63.97 -24.79
N THR A 1070 0.81 -63.58 -24.85
CA THR A 1070 1.88 -64.20 -24.08
C THR A 1070 2.22 -63.36 -22.86
N LEU A 1071 2.21 -63.96 -21.66
CA LEU A 1071 2.60 -63.31 -20.41
C LEU A 1071 4.12 -63.30 -20.24
N ASP A 1072 4.69 -62.15 -19.92
CA ASP A 1072 6.14 -62.01 -19.73
C ASP A 1072 6.46 -60.96 -18.65
N PHE A 1073 7.71 -60.84 -18.22
CA PHE A 1073 8.13 -59.90 -17.17
C PHE A 1073 9.22 -58.96 -17.69
N VAL A 1074 8.98 -57.64 -17.58
CA VAL A 1074 9.92 -56.61 -18.03
C VAL A 1074 10.31 -55.71 -16.87
N GLN A 1075 11.62 -55.53 -16.70
CA GLN A 1075 12.18 -54.60 -15.71
C GLN A 1075 11.91 -53.15 -16.13
N GLN A 1076 11.19 -52.38 -15.29
CA GLN A 1076 10.92 -50.96 -15.56
C GLN A 1076 11.95 -50.04 -14.88
N PRO A 1077 12.31 -48.89 -15.48
CA PRO A 1077 13.12 -47.87 -14.81
C PRO A 1077 12.44 -47.46 -13.51
N ASN A 1078 13.18 -47.45 -12.40
CA ASN A 1078 12.71 -47.08 -11.05
C ASN A 1078 11.76 -48.05 -10.33
N ARG A 1079 11.69 -49.34 -10.71
CA ARG A 1079 11.04 -50.39 -9.90
C ARG A 1079 12.03 -51.47 -9.49
N SER A 1080 11.89 -51.99 -8.27
CA SER A 1080 12.70 -53.10 -7.75
C SER A 1080 12.21 -54.47 -8.22
N THR A 1081 10.99 -54.57 -8.75
CA THR A 1081 10.38 -55.81 -9.25
C THR A 1081 9.97 -55.67 -10.72
N PRO A 1082 10.17 -56.72 -11.55
CA PRO A 1082 9.70 -56.73 -12.93
C PRO A 1082 8.18 -56.57 -13.02
N ALA A 1083 7.72 -55.78 -13.97
CA ALA A 1083 6.29 -55.64 -14.25
C ALA A 1083 5.82 -56.77 -15.17
N LEU A 1084 4.67 -57.39 -14.86
CA LEU A 1084 4.03 -58.35 -15.76
C LEU A 1084 3.50 -57.61 -16.99
N VAL A 1085 3.95 -57.99 -18.17
CA VAL A 1085 3.52 -57.44 -19.46
C VAL A 1085 2.80 -58.50 -20.29
N ALA A 1086 1.95 -58.04 -21.19
CA ALA A 1086 1.36 -58.84 -22.25
C ALA A 1086 2.12 -58.59 -23.55
N ARG A 1087 2.52 -59.66 -24.26
CA ARG A 1087 3.06 -59.63 -25.61
C ARG A 1087 2.08 -60.23 -26.61
N VAL A 1088 2.09 -59.72 -27.84
CA VAL A 1088 1.28 -60.23 -28.95
C VAL A 1088 2.12 -60.33 -30.22
N ASP A 1089 1.90 -61.39 -31.00
CA ASP A 1089 2.60 -61.61 -32.27
C ASP A 1089 1.98 -60.75 -33.38
N THR A 1090 2.84 -60.05 -34.12
CA THR A 1090 2.44 -58.98 -35.04
C THR A 1090 1.88 -59.42 -36.37
N GLU A 1091 2.04 -60.67 -36.79
CA GLU A 1091 1.51 -61.16 -38.07
C GLU A 1091 -0.03 -61.24 -38.11
N LEU A 1092 -0.71 -61.18 -36.96
CA LEU A 1092 -2.17 -61.27 -36.85
C LEU A 1092 -2.87 -59.90 -36.68
N LEU A 1093 -2.13 -58.79 -36.64
CA LEU A 1093 -2.66 -57.45 -36.34
C LEU A 1093 -2.53 -56.42 -37.47
N VAL A 1094 -1.92 -56.79 -38.61
CA VAL A 1094 -1.75 -55.91 -39.79
C VAL A 1094 -2.32 -56.59 -41.04
N LEU A 1095 -3.49 -56.15 -41.51
CA LEU A 1095 -3.96 -56.47 -42.86
C LEU A 1095 -3.18 -55.63 -43.88
N SER A 1096 -2.05 -56.13 -44.38
CA SER A 1096 -1.55 -55.86 -45.74
C SER A 1096 -0.26 -56.66 -46.04
N HIS A 1097 -0.41 -57.68 -46.90
CA HIS A 1097 0.58 -58.31 -47.80
C HIS A 1097 2.06 -57.96 -47.63
N VAL A 1098 2.87 -58.91 -47.16
CA VAL A 1098 4.11 -59.43 -47.82
C VAL A 1098 4.40 -60.82 -47.21
N GLU A 1099 4.46 -61.86 -48.02
CA GLU A 1099 4.92 -63.19 -47.61
C GLU A 1099 6.44 -63.22 -47.44
N GLY A 1100 6.88 -63.82 -46.33
CA GLY A 1100 8.24 -64.35 -46.18
C GLY A 1100 9.16 -63.57 -45.25
N ARG A 1101 9.04 -63.76 -43.92
CA ARG A 1101 10.16 -63.70 -42.96
C ARG A 1101 9.80 -64.39 -41.64
N ARG A 1102 10.77 -65.16 -41.11
CA ARG A 1102 10.67 -65.89 -39.82
C ARG A 1102 10.38 -64.94 -38.65
N SER A 1103 9.49 -65.40 -37.75
CA SER A 1103 9.30 -65.03 -36.34
C SER A 1103 10.42 -64.19 -35.73
N VAL A 1104 10.09 -62.93 -35.41
CA VAL A 1104 10.86 -62.05 -34.52
C VAL A 1104 9.97 -61.78 -33.29
N GLU A 1105 10.54 -61.92 -32.09
CA GLU A 1105 9.98 -61.61 -30.76
C GLU A 1105 8.65 -60.82 -30.74
N GLY A 1106 7.60 -61.41 -30.12
CA GLY A 1106 6.30 -60.74 -29.96
C GLY A 1106 6.41 -59.38 -29.26
N LYS A 1107 5.74 -58.36 -29.80
CA LYS A 1107 5.80 -56.97 -29.31
C LYS A 1107 5.01 -56.79 -28.01
N ILE A 1108 5.42 -55.82 -27.17
CA ILE A 1108 4.75 -55.58 -25.89
C ILE A 1108 3.47 -54.80 -26.12
N LEU A 1109 2.33 -55.41 -25.80
CA LEU A 1109 1.04 -54.74 -25.81
C LEU A 1109 0.92 -53.75 -24.66
N GLY A 1110 1.32 -54.15 -23.44
CA GLY A 1110 1.26 -53.26 -22.28
C GLY A 1110 1.44 -54.01 -20.96
N VAL A 1111 1.23 -53.30 -19.85
CA VAL A 1111 1.41 -53.82 -18.49
C VAL A 1111 0.08 -54.34 -17.97
N ILE A 1112 0.05 -55.56 -17.45
CA ILE A 1112 -1.14 -56.14 -16.84
C ILE A 1112 -1.40 -55.48 -15.49
N ASP A 1113 -2.64 -55.10 -15.24
CA ASP A 1113 -3.02 -54.41 -14.02
C ASP A 1113 -2.95 -55.33 -12.79
N SER A 1114 -2.81 -54.74 -11.60
CA SER A 1114 -2.61 -55.51 -10.36
C SER A 1114 -3.77 -56.47 -10.05
N SER A 1115 -5.01 -56.10 -10.40
CA SER A 1115 -6.17 -56.96 -10.16
C SER A 1115 -6.15 -58.21 -11.06
N SER A 1116 -5.78 -58.06 -12.33
CA SER A 1116 -5.63 -59.19 -13.26
C SER A 1116 -4.42 -60.05 -12.91
N CYS A 1117 -3.32 -59.48 -12.42
CA CYS A 1117 -2.18 -60.25 -11.90
C CYS A 1117 -2.61 -61.21 -10.78
N LYS A 1118 -3.43 -60.75 -9.82
CA LYS A 1118 -3.97 -61.60 -8.74
C LYS A 1118 -4.86 -62.72 -9.28
N LYS A 1119 -5.73 -62.42 -10.26
CA LYS A 1119 -6.58 -63.43 -10.92
C LYS A 1119 -5.74 -64.51 -11.61
N LEU A 1120 -4.71 -64.10 -12.35
CA LEU A 1120 -3.77 -65.01 -13.00
C LEU A 1120 -2.98 -65.86 -12.00
N GLN A 1121 -2.61 -65.28 -10.85
CA GLN A 1121 -1.93 -65.99 -9.78
C GLN A 1121 -2.81 -67.07 -9.16
N ILE A 1122 -4.07 -66.73 -8.80
CA ILE A 1122 -5.06 -67.67 -8.25
C ILE A 1122 -5.36 -68.80 -9.25
N ALA A 1123 -5.40 -68.48 -10.54
CA ALA A 1123 -5.61 -69.46 -11.60
C ALA A 1123 -4.37 -70.32 -11.92
N GLY A 1124 -3.22 -70.08 -11.28
CA GLY A 1124 -1.97 -70.79 -11.56
C GLY A 1124 -1.31 -70.44 -12.90
N LEU A 1125 -1.77 -69.36 -13.56
CA LEU A 1125 -1.36 -68.93 -14.91
C LEU A 1125 -0.31 -67.80 -14.89
N LEU A 1126 0.12 -67.33 -13.72
CA LEU A 1126 1.13 -66.28 -13.59
C LEU A 1126 2.56 -66.84 -13.78
N ARG A 1127 2.90 -67.24 -15.01
CA ARG A 1127 4.23 -67.75 -15.38
C ARG A 1127 4.69 -67.13 -16.70
N ALA A 1128 5.97 -66.80 -16.83
CA ALA A 1128 6.54 -66.30 -18.08
C ALA A 1128 6.35 -67.33 -19.21
N GLY A 1129 5.99 -66.86 -20.40
CA GLY A 1129 5.70 -67.69 -21.56
C GLY A 1129 4.28 -68.29 -21.60
N THR A 1130 3.43 -68.04 -20.60
CA THR A 1130 2.04 -68.50 -20.62
C THR A 1130 1.28 -67.84 -21.77
N GLN A 1131 0.73 -68.64 -22.68
CA GLN A 1131 -0.06 -68.15 -23.82
C GLN A 1131 -1.56 -68.30 -23.56
N LEU A 1132 -2.33 -67.28 -23.92
CA LEU A 1132 -3.77 -67.21 -23.75
C LEU A 1132 -4.42 -66.79 -25.06
N SER A 1133 -5.34 -67.60 -25.59
CA SER A 1133 -6.21 -67.18 -26.70
C SER A 1133 -7.26 -66.20 -26.20
N VAL A 1134 -7.21 -64.97 -26.67
CA VAL A 1134 -8.04 -63.86 -26.19
C VAL A 1134 -8.59 -63.03 -27.35
N SER A 1135 -9.65 -62.28 -27.07
CA SER A 1135 -10.12 -61.17 -27.89
C SER A 1135 -9.79 -59.85 -27.21
N LEU A 1136 -9.09 -58.96 -27.90
CA LEU A 1136 -8.71 -57.64 -27.42
C LEU A 1136 -9.80 -56.63 -27.74
N THR A 1137 -10.23 -55.89 -26.73
CA THR A 1137 -11.15 -54.75 -26.88
C THR A 1137 -10.57 -53.55 -26.12
N SER A 1138 -10.44 -52.40 -26.77
CA SER A 1138 -9.98 -51.18 -26.11
C SER A 1138 -10.96 -50.73 -25.03
N ASN A 1139 -10.45 -50.31 -23.87
CA ASN A 1139 -11.29 -49.76 -22.80
C ASN A 1139 -11.62 -48.31 -23.09
N ALA A 1140 -12.78 -47.83 -22.61
CA ALA A 1140 -13.17 -46.43 -22.76
C ALA A 1140 -12.07 -45.48 -22.26
N SER A 1141 -11.87 -44.39 -22.99
CA SER A 1141 -10.84 -43.41 -22.69
C SER A 1141 -11.07 -42.75 -21.33
N SER A 1142 -9.99 -42.56 -20.57
CA SER A 1142 -10.10 -41.89 -19.28
C SER A 1142 -10.30 -40.39 -19.38
N THR A 1143 -9.94 -39.80 -20.52
CA THR A 1143 -9.92 -38.35 -20.75
C THR A 1143 -10.44 -38.02 -22.15
N ALA A 1144 -10.94 -36.80 -22.34
CA ALA A 1144 -11.26 -36.26 -23.66
C ALA A 1144 -10.70 -34.85 -23.79
N THR A 1145 -10.39 -34.45 -25.02
CA THR A 1145 -10.10 -33.06 -25.37
C THR A 1145 -11.41 -32.36 -25.74
N LEU A 1146 -11.64 -31.20 -25.14
CA LEU A 1146 -12.70 -30.27 -25.48
C LEU A 1146 -12.07 -29.17 -26.33
N THR A 1147 -12.28 -29.21 -27.65
CA THR A 1147 -11.77 -28.21 -28.59
C THR A 1147 -12.81 -27.10 -28.73
N ILE A 1148 -12.54 -25.94 -28.14
CA ILE A 1148 -13.46 -24.80 -28.06
C ILE A 1148 -13.45 -24.02 -29.36
N GLU A 1149 -14.63 -23.55 -29.78
CA GLU A 1149 -14.79 -22.51 -30.81
C GLU A 1149 -14.73 -21.13 -30.14
N PRO A 1150 -13.62 -20.38 -30.21
CA PRO A 1150 -13.42 -19.18 -29.39
C PRO A 1150 -14.50 -18.11 -29.53
N GLN A 1151 -14.97 -17.89 -30.76
CA GLN A 1151 -15.98 -16.88 -31.09
C GLN A 1151 -17.39 -17.22 -30.56
N SER A 1152 -17.59 -18.44 -30.07
CA SER A 1152 -18.86 -18.88 -29.48
C SER A 1152 -18.92 -18.67 -27.96
N LEU A 1153 -17.80 -18.30 -27.32
CA LEU A 1153 -17.73 -18.18 -25.87
C LEU A 1153 -18.58 -17.01 -25.36
N GLN A 1154 -19.37 -17.29 -24.33
CA GLN A 1154 -20.16 -16.32 -23.59
C GLN A 1154 -19.83 -16.46 -22.11
N TYR A 1155 -19.26 -15.42 -21.53
CA TYR A 1155 -18.94 -15.37 -20.10
C TYR A 1155 -20.19 -14.98 -19.29
N PRO A 1156 -20.29 -15.39 -18.01
CA PRO A 1156 -21.44 -15.06 -17.19
C PRO A 1156 -21.55 -13.54 -16.96
N ASP A 1157 -22.77 -13.02 -16.88
CA ASP A 1157 -23.02 -11.59 -16.59
C ASP A 1157 -22.45 -11.19 -15.21
N LYS A 1158 -22.64 -12.06 -14.20
CA LYS A 1158 -22.06 -11.92 -12.87
C LYS A 1158 -20.97 -12.97 -12.67
N TRP A 1159 -19.80 -12.56 -12.18
CA TRP A 1159 -18.74 -13.51 -11.85
C TRP A 1159 -19.21 -14.43 -10.71
N ILE A 1160 -19.06 -15.74 -10.91
CA ILE A 1160 -19.48 -16.75 -9.93
C ILE A 1160 -18.23 -17.28 -9.24
N LYS A 1161 -18.01 -16.87 -8.00
CA LYS A 1161 -16.95 -17.43 -7.13
C LYS A 1161 -17.27 -18.89 -6.79
N GLN A 1162 -16.23 -19.70 -6.63
CA GLN A 1162 -16.38 -21.09 -6.24
C GLN A 1162 -17.01 -21.20 -4.83
N SER A 1163 -16.58 -20.34 -3.90
CA SER A 1163 -17.14 -20.28 -2.55
C SER A 1163 -18.63 -19.92 -2.52
N ASP A 1164 -19.08 -19.00 -3.39
CA ASP A 1164 -20.49 -18.59 -3.46
C ASP A 1164 -21.37 -19.67 -4.10
N ALA A 1165 -20.89 -20.32 -5.17
CA ALA A 1165 -21.58 -21.44 -5.80
C ALA A 1165 -21.80 -22.61 -4.82
N LEU A 1166 -20.84 -22.89 -3.92
CA LEU A 1166 -20.98 -23.91 -2.87
C LEU A 1166 -22.05 -23.56 -1.82
N LYS A 1167 -22.21 -22.28 -1.48
CA LYS A 1167 -23.22 -21.81 -0.52
C LYS A 1167 -24.64 -21.89 -1.11
N GLY A 1168 -24.78 -21.58 -2.40
CA GLY A 1168 -26.08 -21.37 -3.05
C GLY A 1168 -26.75 -22.59 -3.68
N ALA A 1169 -26.25 -23.83 -3.50
CA ALA A 1169 -26.80 -25.02 -4.17
C ALA A 1169 -27.08 -24.81 -5.69
N TRP A 1170 -26.21 -24.06 -6.38
CA TRP A 1170 -26.42 -23.48 -7.73
C TRP A 1170 -26.86 -24.47 -8.84
N ILE A 1171 -26.52 -25.76 -8.71
CA ILE A 1171 -26.98 -26.83 -9.61
C ILE A 1171 -28.46 -27.21 -9.37
N GLN A 1172 -28.97 -27.14 -8.14
CA GLN A 1172 -30.36 -27.50 -7.83
C GLN A 1172 -31.35 -26.46 -8.38
N ASP A 1173 -31.10 -25.16 -8.21
CA ASP A 1173 -32.03 -24.11 -8.64
C ASP A 1173 -32.14 -23.95 -10.18
N ASN A 1174 -31.06 -24.26 -10.91
CA ASN A 1174 -31.04 -24.14 -12.39
C ASN A 1174 -31.52 -25.40 -13.13
N LEU A 1175 -31.57 -26.56 -12.45
CA LEU A 1175 -32.18 -27.78 -13.02
C LEU A 1175 -33.69 -27.80 -12.80
N GLU A 1176 -34.19 -27.34 -11.65
CA GLU A 1176 -35.63 -27.35 -11.34
C GLU A 1176 -36.43 -26.29 -12.12
N SER A 1177 -35.81 -25.19 -12.55
CA SER A 1177 -36.47 -24.14 -13.34
C SER A 1177 -36.68 -24.48 -14.82
N ARG A 1178 -36.16 -25.61 -15.32
CA ARG A 1178 -36.27 -26.03 -16.73
C ARG A 1178 -37.27 -27.14 -17.02
N ASP A 1179 -37.76 -27.87 -16.01
CA ASP A 1179 -38.77 -28.92 -16.17
C ASP A 1179 -40.23 -28.42 -16.15
N GLY A 1180 -40.45 -27.11 -16.01
CA GLY A 1180 -41.78 -26.49 -16.00
C GLY A 1180 -42.24 -26.01 -17.39
N GLY A 1181 -42.38 -26.89 -18.38
CA GLY A 1181 -42.64 -26.44 -19.75
C GLY A 1181 -43.21 -27.45 -20.75
N VAL A 1182 -44.12 -28.35 -20.35
CA VAL A 1182 -44.98 -29.06 -21.31
C VAL A 1182 -46.42 -29.05 -20.81
N GLY A 1183 -47.28 -28.36 -21.56
CA GLY A 1183 -48.68 -28.17 -21.24
C GLY A 1183 -49.51 -29.44 -21.28
N ARG A 1184 -50.48 -29.52 -20.36
CA ARG A 1184 -51.79 -30.10 -20.59
C ARG A 1184 -52.85 -29.09 -20.16
N GLN A 1185 -53.45 -28.43 -21.15
CA GLN A 1185 -54.83 -27.97 -21.04
C GLN A 1185 -55.74 -29.20 -20.95
N GLY A 1186 -56.65 -29.22 -19.99
CA GLY A 1186 -57.65 -30.28 -19.85
C GLY A 1186 -58.34 -30.27 -18.49
N ASP A 1187 -59.40 -29.48 -18.42
CA ASP A 1187 -60.60 -29.62 -17.60
C ASP A 1187 -60.55 -29.57 -16.08
N LYS A 1188 -61.19 -28.49 -15.59
CA LYS A 1188 -61.78 -28.37 -14.26
C LYS A 1188 -62.88 -29.43 -14.09
N GLU A 1189 -62.72 -30.30 -13.11
CA GLU A 1189 -63.88 -30.83 -12.38
C GLU A 1189 -63.64 -30.77 -10.86
N THR A 1190 -64.57 -30.06 -10.23
CA THR A 1190 -64.82 -29.97 -8.80
C THR A 1190 -65.39 -31.26 -8.22
N ARG A 1191 -64.84 -31.74 -7.10
CA ARG A 1191 -65.45 -32.54 -6.00
C ARG A 1191 -64.26 -32.98 -5.11
N GLY A 1192 -64.22 -32.87 -3.79
CA GLY A 1192 -65.26 -32.92 -2.77
C GLY A 1192 -64.77 -33.90 -1.69
N GLN A 1193 -64.45 -33.37 -0.50
CA GLN A 1193 -64.42 -33.95 0.86
C GLN A 1193 -64.33 -35.47 1.12
N GLY A 1194 -63.57 -35.81 2.17
CA GLY A 1194 -63.69 -37.02 3.02
C GLY A 1194 -62.30 -37.50 3.47
N ASP A 1195 -61.76 -37.18 4.65
CA ASP A 1195 -62.13 -37.46 6.06
C ASP A 1195 -61.88 -38.91 6.54
N LYS A 1196 -61.30 -38.98 7.77
CA LYS A 1196 -61.06 -40.13 8.69
C LYS A 1196 -59.85 -41.01 8.39
N GLY A 1197 -59.02 -41.43 9.36
CA GLY A 1197 -59.07 -41.48 10.83
C GLY A 1197 -58.22 -42.70 11.25
N ASN A 1198 -57.16 -42.56 12.05
CA ASN A 1198 -57.11 -42.61 13.52
C ASN A 1198 -56.73 -44.00 14.09
N LYS A 1199 -55.73 -44.00 15.00
CA LYS A 1199 -55.39 -44.98 16.08
C LYS A 1199 -54.94 -46.40 15.67
N GLY A 1200 -54.00 -47.05 16.36
CA GLY A 1200 -53.29 -46.76 17.60
C GLY A 1200 -52.59 -48.03 18.11
N ASP A 1201 -51.61 -47.85 19.02
CA ASP A 1201 -51.17 -48.76 20.10
C ASP A 1201 -50.66 -50.18 19.75
N GLU A 1202 -49.74 -50.82 20.48
CA GLU A 1202 -48.87 -50.55 21.64
C GLU A 1202 -47.98 -51.81 21.78
N GLY A 1203 -46.86 -51.66 22.49
CA GLY A 1203 -46.25 -52.76 23.27
C GLY A 1203 -45.13 -53.55 22.58
N ASP A 1204 -43.92 -53.79 23.08
CA ASP A 1204 -43.10 -53.47 24.28
C ASP A 1204 -42.18 -54.71 24.51
N LYS A 1205 -41.06 -54.49 25.23
CA LYS A 1205 -40.07 -55.42 25.80
C LYS A 1205 -38.90 -55.82 24.89
N GLY A 1206 -37.63 -55.71 25.30
CA GLY A 1206 -36.95 -55.31 26.55
C GLY A 1206 -35.45 -55.60 26.32
N ASP A 1207 -34.53 -54.66 26.59
CA ASP A 1207 -33.85 -54.37 27.86
C ASP A 1207 -32.59 -55.24 28.14
N LYS A 1208 -31.64 -54.62 28.87
CA LYS A 1208 -30.22 -54.92 29.20
C LYS A 1208 -29.24 -54.15 28.30
N GLY A 1209 -28.60 -53.04 28.71
CA GLY A 1209 -27.84 -52.79 29.96
C GLY A 1209 -26.36 -53.16 29.70
N VAL A 1210 -25.30 -52.41 30.00
CA VAL A 1210 -25.05 -51.48 31.11
C VAL A 1210 -23.64 -50.82 30.93
N THR A 1211 -23.56 -49.50 31.22
CA THR A 1211 -22.49 -48.67 31.85
C THR A 1211 -21.13 -48.27 31.23
N LEU A 1212 -20.97 -46.93 31.16
CA LEU A 1212 -20.00 -45.98 31.80
C LEU A 1212 -18.49 -45.95 31.44
N SER A 1213 -18.09 -44.80 30.85
CA SER A 1213 -16.99 -43.82 31.14
C SER A 1213 -15.52 -44.31 31.36
N PRO A 1214 -14.43 -43.50 31.23
CA PRO A 1214 -14.28 -42.02 31.32
C PRO A 1214 -13.27 -41.33 30.35
N HIS A 1215 -13.01 -40.02 30.53
CA HIS A 1215 -12.03 -39.10 29.88
C HIS A 1215 -10.51 -39.53 29.92
N PRO A 1216 -9.53 -38.64 29.56
CA PRO A 1216 -8.85 -38.30 28.27
C PRO A 1216 -7.35 -38.75 28.32
N PRO A 1217 -6.28 -38.15 27.70
CA PRO A 1217 -6.09 -37.23 26.55
C PRO A 1217 -5.06 -37.73 25.48
N HIS A 1218 -4.95 -37.03 24.33
CA HIS A 1218 -3.70 -36.52 23.75
C HIS A 1218 -3.92 -35.69 22.48
#